data_AF-A0A8S1CPM8-F1
#
_entry.id   AF-A0A8S1CPM8-F1
#
_cell.length_a   1.000
_cell.length_b   1.000
_cell.length_c   1.000
_cell.angle_alpha   90.00
_cell.angle_beta   90.00
_cell.angle_gamma   90.00
#
_symmetry.space_group_name_H-M   'P 1'
#
loop_
_entity.id
_entity.type
_entity.pdbx_description
1 polymer ?
#
loop_
_entity_poly.entity_id
_entity_poly.type
_entity_poly.pdbx_seq_one_letter_code
_entity_poly.pdbx_strand_id
1 'polypeptide(L)'
;MRATLPLMASLLALAGLASSELFDQPSHDDLKNVMPYESISYSSANVSVAYKSTTKFNPKGMGHLYMVTAMFMQYIQKGDPLPKGFLTVKQGRLDVDEIQSKLVTDWHKVVLHYAGPLMLAMGTLLFGVVMPCAGFLFCCCRCSGKCGARSHAYDKKHDPCKRAFLGIILATFATIILFGVVCAFVTNQYMDDGVHELPDNARTGLGDVELYMSNTKEEVNTLLVTNYRELQTVLNEILEASGQIVKDKLAEVSKAVALNNLTAIATGLTKIKGDLSDISKISQELQRFGLQLNAGMTEIKEKLKSRIEKCQQPCRDALTQFKIYGVSAKSDFSKLSNLSANYQKLAFEIDSNIGNEVMKGKRAFDDIQFRIQHEVNTTIPRIKQSIQKAGKACEDTALKINRAIENSQQIPQNAIGKIDRGEDYIKEYAIYRYYVDTTVSSLLLLILICLTFGLFYGFCGKKVDLMYGTDDYCCNKGTGGRYLMAAVYLMFLFTIGLAAVAVIHLLLGVVAEKTVCESLKDPTPNNQVMSLVNDLVKNMDRDPKSTTAGINVTHMISSCHRNESIYKVLSLEAMMNVSQVSQFKFGIADEMAEMQKQIKISNDVTILTDEAKTRLLELASSSLSDLNFTSYIDLVENQIASIDLNKLILVINETTKKLRPEDTVYYELRNDVMYIEGFQVNVLDKMIDLSKRLRESTNNLQEDLKFNYTSLRQAIDQLLREVDDAQEYLQQHGPDEVVKLAQIFVDEFMKHIENYYLRVVSMTKNSIGKCWPISQAYNATVISMCSKIVNPFNGYWVSIGWCLALFLPCIIVCVILASLYSKSNTYLGPLDTDMYDAYGDRDNIPLNVHDKKYGGGGHHRSMGGQQALQESYDNQNGYDGDYSGGGVGSSGAGHGPSGRGRRPMTGEGSRYRDTAATPKHWDFPAGGPPHYRSPPPGAEYERPPPYYYPGPGDQK
;
A
#
# COMPACT_ATOMS: atom_id res chain seq x y z
N MET A 1 -34.38 4.57 0.68
CA MET A 1 -33.22 5.19 1.35
C MET A 1 -32.59 6.22 0.42
N ARG A 2 -32.96 7.50 0.57
CA ARG A 2 -32.31 8.70 0.05
C ARG A 2 -33.19 9.89 0.47
N ALA A 3 -32.96 10.44 1.66
CA ALA A 3 -33.46 11.75 2.10
C ALA A 3 -33.05 12.04 3.56
N THR A 4 -31.76 12.18 3.87
CA THR A 4 -31.28 12.75 5.15
C THR A 4 -29.91 13.38 4.96
N LEU A 5 -29.84 14.49 4.22
CA LEU A 5 -28.58 15.24 4.03
C LEU A 5 -28.66 16.78 4.02
N PRO A 6 -29.80 17.48 4.16
CA PRO A 6 -29.77 18.94 4.29
C PRO A 6 -30.00 19.48 5.71
N LEU A 7 -30.18 18.64 6.74
CA LEU A 7 -30.54 19.07 8.10
C LEU A 7 -29.34 19.30 9.06
N MET A 8 -28.11 18.97 8.64
CA MET A 8 -26.89 19.19 9.42
C MET A 8 -26.15 20.50 9.08
N ALA A 9 -26.47 21.14 7.95
CA ALA A 9 -25.80 22.36 7.51
C ALA A 9 -26.36 23.65 8.15
N SER A 10 -27.60 23.61 8.66
CA SER A 10 -28.25 24.78 9.29
C SER A 10 -28.00 24.90 10.79
N LEU A 11 -27.38 23.89 11.42
CA LEU A 11 -27.06 23.86 12.87
C LEU A 11 -25.66 24.39 13.19
N LEU A 12 -24.79 24.56 12.19
CA LEU A 12 -23.44 25.11 12.34
C LEU A 12 -23.36 26.63 12.12
N ALA A 13 -24.43 27.27 11.65
CA ALA A 13 -24.49 28.72 11.39
C ALA A 13 -25.11 29.54 12.53
N LEU A 14 -25.53 28.90 13.64
CA LEU A 14 -26.23 29.54 14.76
C LEU A 14 -25.41 29.58 16.07
N ALA A 15 -24.14 29.17 16.05
CA ALA A 15 -23.23 29.23 17.21
C ALA A 15 -22.23 30.40 17.15
N GLY A 16 -22.45 31.38 16.25
CA GLY A 16 -21.47 32.42 15.94
C GLY A 16 -21.86 33.86 16.26
N LEU A 17 -22.94 34.12 16.98
CA LEU A 17 -23.35 35.48 17.34
C LEU A 17 -23.93 35.56 18.76
N ALA A 18 -23.37 36.50 19.53
CA ALA A 18 -23.77 36.99 20.86
C ALA A 18 -23.19 36.30 22.10
N SER A 19 -22.07 36.85 22.59
CA SER A 19 -21.77 37.13 24.01
C SER A 19 -20.60 38.13 24.02
N SER A 20 -20.90 39.43 24.00
CA SER A 20 -20.95 40.33 25.17
C SER A 20 -19.59 40.98 25.45
N GLU A 21 -19.55 42.29 25.19
CA GLU A 21 -18.57 43.23 25.72
C GLU A 21 -18.38 43.02 27.23
N LEU A 22 -17.12 42.83 27.66
CA LEU A 22 -16.74 43.06 29.05
C LEU A 22 -15.25 43.37 29.14
N PHE A 23 -14.95 44.59 29.56
CA PHE A 23 -13.71 45.09 30.14
C PHE A 23 -12.40 44.82 29.39
N ASP A 24 -11.99 45.84 28.63
CA ASP A 24 -10.61 46.06 28.19
C ASP A 24 -9.74 46.39 29.42
N GLN A 25 -9.09 45.38 29.97
CA GLN A 25 -7.90 45.52 30.82
C GLN A 25 -6.70 45.05 29.98
N PRO A 26 -5.60 45.81 29.88
CA PRO A 26 -4.46 45.41 29.08
C PRO A 26 -3.76 44.21 29.76
N SER A 27 -4.06 43.01 29.27
CA SER A 27 -3.37 41.78 29.67
C SER A 27 -2.09 41.62 28.86
N HIS A 28 -0.95 41.67 29.53
CA HIS A 28 0.27 40.83 29.47
C HIS A 28 0.63 39.95 28.23
N ASP A 29 0.06 40.12 27.04
CA ASP A 29 0.19 39.17 25.90
C ASP A 29 1.30 39.51 24.89
N ASP A 30 1.90 40.71 24.94
CA ASP A 30 2.95 41.13 23.97
C ASP A 30 4.32 40.46 24.18
N LEU A 31 4.51 39.72 25.27
CA LEU A 31 5.79 39.12 25.64
C LEU A 31 5.95 37.64 25.24
N LYS A 32 4.91 36.99 24.68
CA LYS A 32 4.92 35.55 24.40
C LYS A 32 5.78 35.12 23.20
N ASN A 33 6.22 36.02 22.34
CA ASN A 33 6.98 35.69 21.14
C ASN A 33 8.39 36.32 21.18
N VAL A 34 9.26 35.80 22.05
CA VAL A 34 10.71 36.02 21.93
C VAL A 34 11.26 35.25 20.72
N MET A 35 10.63 34.12 20.36
CA MET A 35 10.93 33.31 19.18
C MET A 35 9.64 32.61 18.71
N PRO A 36 9.10 32.89 17.51
CA PRO A 36 7.94 32.16 17.01
C PRO A 36 8.34 30.70 16.78
N TYR A 37 7.66 29.78 17.45
CA TYR A 37 7.89 28.34 17.30
C TYR A 37 7.70 27.90 15.85
N GLU A 38 8.78 27.51 15.16
CA GLU A 38 8.70 26.91 13.84
C GLU A 38 8.81 25.39 13.95
N SER A 39 7.74 24.67 13.60
CA SER A 39 7.74 23.21 13.69
C SER A 39 8.70 22.60 12.67
N ILE A 40 9.64 21.77 13.14
CA ILE A 40 10.62 21.09 12.28
C ILE A 40 9.90 20.05 11.38
N SER A 41 10.08 20.18 10.07
CA SER A 41 9.60 19.19 9.10
C SER A 41 10.63 18.07 8.95
N TYR A 42 10.32 16.91 9.51
CA TYR A 42 11.20 15.74 9.50
C TYR A 42 11.03 14.89 8.23
N SER A 43 12.12 14.36 7.69
CA SER A 43 12.07 13.41 6.58
C SER A 43 11.39 12.08 6.97
N SER A 44 10.75 11.44 5.98
CA SER A 44 10.14 10.11 6.11
C SER A 44 11.07 9.01 5.60
N ALA A 45 10.97 7.82 6.19
CA ALA A 45 11.78 6.67 5.78
C ALA A 45 11.44 6.22 4.35
N ASN A 46 12.47 5.91 3.55
CA ASN A 46 12.31 5.37 2.20
C ASN A 46 12.23 3.83 2.26
N VAL A 47 11.02 3.31 2.41
CA VAL A 47 10.76 1.87 2.53
C VAL A 47 10.18 1.28 1.26
N SER A 48 10.54 0.03 0.96
CA SER A 48 10.00 -0.69 -0.20
C SER A 48 8.62 -1.27 0.12
N VAL A 49 7.66 -1.09 -0.80
CA VAL A 49 6.31 -1.68 -0.70
C VAL A 49 6.16 -2.97 -1.51
N ALA A 50 7.27 -3.53 -2.00
CA ALA A 50 7.30 -4.65 -2.93
C ALA A 50 7.05 -6.04 -2.28
N TYR A 51 6.01 -6.14 -1.45
CA TYR A 51 5.56 -7.40 -0.85
C TYR A 51 4.83 -8.27 -1.89
N LYS A 52 5.10 -9.57 -1.91
CA LYS A 52 4.62 -10.51 -2.94
C LYS A 52 3.53 -11.47 -2.47
N SER A 53 3.38 -11.68 -1.16
CA SER A 53 2.44 -12.63 -0.56
C SER A 53 1.01 -12.30 -0.93
N THR A 54 0.29 -13.29 -1.46
CA THR A 54 -1.09 -13.13 -1.93
C THR A 54 -2.05 -14.02 -1.15
N THR A 55 -3.18 -13.43 -0.76
CA THR A 55 -4.32 -14.13 -0.15
C THR A 55 -5.42 -14.45 -1.16
N LYS A 56 -5.17 -14.20 -2.46
CA LYS A 56 -6.15 -14.51 -3.50
C LYS A 56 -6.20 -16.02 -3.72
N PHE A 57 -7.38 -16.59 -3.51
CA PHE A 57 -7.68 -17.99 -3.80
C PHE A 57 -8.79 -18.08 -4.86
N ASN A 58 -8.52 -18.82 -5.92
CA ASN A 58 -9.52 -19.12 -6.95
C ASN A 58 -9.84 -20.62 -6.93
N PRO A 59 -11.06 -21.02 -6.53
CA PRO A 59 -11.45 -22.43 -6.47
C PRO A 59 -11.71 -23.06 -7.85
N LYS A 60 -11.54 -22.33 -8.96
CA LYS A 60 -11.65 -22.80 -10.35
C LYS A 60 -12.90 -23.68 -10.63
N GLY A 61 -14.06 -23.28 -10.08
CA GLY A 61 -15.34 -23.97 -10.26
C GLY A 61 -15.69 -25.02 -9.17
N MET A 62 -14.75 -25.43 -8.33
CA MET A 62 -14.98 -26.40 -7.24
C MET A 62 -15.48 -25.76 -5.93
N GLY A 63 -15.76 -24.46 -5.92
CA GLY A 63 -16.17 -23.73 -4.71
C GLY A 63 -17.41 -24.31 -4.03
N HIS A 64 -18.42 -24.74 -4.81
CA HIS A 64 -19.62 -25.37 -4.26
C HIS A 64 -19.33 -26.73 -3.62
N LEU A 65 -18.44 -27.54 -4.21
CA LEU A 65 -18.03 -28.81 -3.64
C LEU A 65 -17.34 -28.60 -2.29
N TYR A 66 -16.41 -27.64 -2.20
CA TYR A 66 -15.71 -27.34 -0.94
C TYR A 66 -16.67 -26.82 0.13
N MET A 67 -17.63 -25.98 -0.24
CA MET A 67 -18.65 -25.50 0.68
C MET A 67 -19.52 -26.63 1.22
N VAL A 68 -20.04 -27.50 0.35
CA VAL A 68 -20.85 -28.66 0.75
C VAL A 68 -20.05 -29.62 1.62
N THR A 69 -18.78 -29.86 1.26
CA THR A 69 -17.86 -30.71 2.02
C THR A 69 -17.61 -30.14 3.42
N ALA A 70 -17.37 -28.84 3.53
CA ALA A 70 -17.20 -28.17 4.82
C ALA A 70 -18.47 -28.24 5.68
N MET A 71 -19.64 -28.00 5.09
CA MET A 71 -20.92 -28.16 5.80
C MET A 71 -21.14 -29.59 6.28
N PHE A 72 -20.84 -30.59 5.45
CA PHE A 72 -20.94 -31.99 5.82
C PHE A 72 -19.97 -32.36 6.95
N MET A 73 -18.72 -31.87 6.90
CA MET A 73 -17.74 -32.08 7.96
C MET A 73 -18.18 -31.45 9.29
N GLN A 74 -18.73 -30.22 9.26
CA GLN A 74 -19.30 -29.58 10.45
C GLN A 74 -20.53 -30.33 11.01
N TYR A 75 -21.28 -31.02 10.15
CA TYR A 75 -22.39 -31.85 10.57
C TYR A 75 -21.93 -33.12 11.29
N ILE A 76 -20.95 -33.85 10.72
CA ILE A 76 -20.45 -35.10 11.33
C ILE A 76 -19.58 -34.85 12.56
N GLN A 77 -18.91 -33.69 12.65
CA GLN A 77 -18.11 -33.33 13.81
C GLN A 77 -18.31 -31.87 14.20
N LYS A 78 -19.07 -31.68 15.28
CA LYS A 78 -19.30 -30.37 15.92
C LYS A 78 -18.31 -30.15 17.07
N GLY A 79 -17.82 -28.92 17.19
CA GLY A 79 -17.01 -28.48 18.34
C GLY A 79 -15.51 -28.40 18.07
N ASP A 80 -14.78 -28.23 19.17
CA ASP A 80 -13.34 -27.94 19.21
C ASP A 80 -12.48 -29.02 18.51
N PRO A 81 -11.29 -28.67 17.99
CA PRO A 81 -10.46 -29.60 17.24
C PRO A 81 -9.87 -30.75 18.07
N LEU A 82 -9.74 -30.56 19.39
CA LEU A 82 -9.32 -31.59 20.35
C LEU A 82 -10.19 -31.52 21.62
N PRO A 83 -10.38 -32.65 22.33
CA PRO A 83 -11.02 -32.65 23.63
C PRO A 83 -10.17 -31.87 24.65
N LYS A 84 -10.85 -31.09 25.50
CA LYS A 84 -10.16 -30.13 26.39
C LYS A 84 -9.17 -30.83 27.33
N GLY A 85 -7.91 -30.40 27.33
CA GLY A 85 -6.87 -30.86 28.28
C GLY A 85 -6.12 -32.13 27.85
N PHE A 86 -6.32 -32.57 26.60
CA PHE A 86 -5.73 -33.80 26.07
C PHE A 86 -4.24 -33.69 25.77
N LEU A 87 -3.76 -32.51 25.37
CA LEU A 87 -2.34 -32.27 25.08
C LEU A 87 -1.71 -31.49 26.22
N THR A 88 -0.62 -32.01 26.78
CA THR A 88 0.20 -31.35 27.80
C THR A 88 1.65 -31.26 27.34
N VAL A 89 2.26 -30.10 27.52
CA VAL A 89 3.66 -29.84 27.16
C VAL A 89 4.49 -29.84 28.44
N LYS A 90 5.47 -30.74 28.53
CA LYS A 90 6.49 -30.72 29.60
C LYS A 90 7.86 -30.46 28.98
N GLN A 91 8.57 -29.45 29.49
CA GLN A 91 9.96 -29.13 29.10
C GLN A 91 10.20 -28.96 27.58
N GLY A 92 9.23 -28.41 26.84
CA GLY A 92 9.37 -28.08 25.41
C GLY A 92 9.36 -29.26 24.47
N ARG A 93 8.93 -30.42 24.96
CA ARG A 93 8.50 -31.52 24.13
C ARG A 93 7.05 -31.81 24.48
N LEU A 94 6.30 -32.25 23.46
CA LEU A 94 5.07 -32.97 23.71
C LEU A 94 5.42 -34.15 24.61
N ASP A 95 4.79 -34.24 25.78
CA ASP A 95 4.96 -35.39 26.67
C ASP A 95 4.23 -36.57 26.03
N VAL A 96 4.92 -37.24 25.10
CA VAL A 96 4.37 -38.34 24.31
C VAL A 96 3.92 -39.48 25.24
N ASP A 97 4.62 -39.67 26.37
CA ASP A 97 4.28 -40.67 27.38
C ASP A 97 2.99 -40.29 28.13
N GLU A 98 2.80 -39.02 28.47
CA GLU A 98 1.54 -38.55 29.07
C GLU A 98 0.38 -38.59 28.05
N ILE A 99 0.61 -38.18 26.80
CA ILE A 99 -0.38 -38.28 25.72
C ILE A 99 -0.75 -39.73 25.48
N GLN A 100 0.23 -40.64 25.45
CA GLN A 100 -0.01 -42.08 25.31
C GLN A 100 -0.78 -42.61 26.53
N SER A 101 -0.44 -42.19 27.75
CA SER A 101 -1.18 -42.57 28.96
C SER A 101 -2.62 -42.04 28.96
N LYS A 102 -2.86 -40.80 28.55
CA LYS A 102 -4.19 -40.19 28.43
C LYS A 102 -4.95 -40.79 27.27
N LEU A 103 -4.30 -41.12 26.16
CA LEU A 103 -4.91 -41.85 25.07
C LEU A 103 -5.37 -43.23 25.54
N VAL A 104 -4.60 -43.94 26.38
CA VAL A 104 -4.99 -45.25 26.93
C VAL A 104 -6.05 -45.13 28.03
N THR A 105 -5.99 -44.10 28.88
CA THR A 105 -6.88 -43.94 30.05
C THR A 105 -8.21 -43.28 29.67
N ASP A 106 -8.16 -42.29 28.77
CA ASP A 106 -9.28 -41.47 28.32
C ASP A 106 -9.66 -41.72 26.84
N TRP A 107 -9.31 -42.89 26.25
CA TRP A 107 -9.61 -43.22 24.85
C TRP A 107 -11.08 -43.02 24.50
N HIS A 108 -11.99 -43.33 25.44
CA HIS A 108 -13.43 -43.14 25.29
C HIS A 108 -13.81 -41.69 24.98
N LYS A 109 -13.13 -40.70 25.58
CA LYS A 109 -13.40 -39.28 25.34
C LYS A 109 -12.97 -38.86 23.93
N VAL A 110 -11.86 -39.38 23.44
CA VAL A 110 -11.38 -39.15 22.06
C VAL A 110 -12.32 -39.81 21.05
N VAL A 111 -12.72 -41.06 21.30
CA VAL A 111 -13.66 -41.77 20.44
C VAL A 111 -15.03 -41.10 20.43
N LEU A 112 -15.53 -40.61 21.57
CA LEU A 112 -16.79 -39.85 21.65
C LEU A 112 -16.70 -38.52 20.89
N HIS A 113 -15.53 -37.85 20.95
CA HIS A 113 -15.28 -36.59 20.26
C HIS A 113 -15.24 -36.75 18.73
N TYR A 114 -14.67 -37.85 18.24
CA TYR A 114 -14.63 -38.20 16.80
C TYR A 114 -15.70 -39.24 16.41
N ALA A 115 -16.77 -39.37 17.20
CA ALA A 115 -17.76 -40.43 17.00
C ALA A 115 -18.41 -40.37 15.61
N GLY A 116 -18.76 -39.17 15.11
CA GLY A 116 -19.39 -39.03 13.79
C GLY A 116 -18.50 -39.50 12.63
N PRO A 117 -17.27 -38.97 12.47
CA PRO A 117 -16.32 -39.46 11.46
C PRO A 117 -16.00 -40.95 11.60
N LEU A 118 -15.84 -41.46 12.82
CA LEU A 118 -15.58 -42.89 13.09
C LEU A 118 -16.77 -43.76 12.69
N MET A 119 -18.00 -43.34 13.00
CA MET A 119 -19.22 -44.06 12.59
C MET A 119 -19.35 -44.09 11.07
N LEU A 120 -19.06 -42.98 10.39
CA LEU A 120 -19.05 -42.93 8.92
C LEU A 120 -17.97 -43.84 8.34
N ALA A 121 -16.75 -43.84 8.92
CA ALA A 121 -15.66 -44.70 8.49
C ALA A 121 -15.99 -46.18 8.68
N MET A 122 -16.51 -46.58 9.84
CA MET A 122 -16.95 -47.95 10.13
C MET A 122 -18.10 -48.38 9.21
N GLY A 123 -19.09 -47.51 8.99
CA GLY A 123 -20.19 -47.79 8.06
C GLY A 123 -19.72 -47.97 6.63
N THR A 124 -18.78 -47.14 6.17
CA THR A 124 -18.20 -47.23 4.82
C THR A 124 -17.35 -48.49 4.66
N LEU A 125 -16.57 -48.87 5.68
CA LEU A 125 -15.79 -50.10 5.67
C LEU A 125 -16.68 -51.34 5.72
N LEU A 126 -17.72 -51.33 6.55
CA LEU A 126 -18.72 -52.40 6.61
C LEU A 126 -19.40 -52.58 5.25
N PHE A 127 -19.82 -51.49 4.61
CA PHE A 127 -20.31 -51.51 3.24
C PHE A 127 -19.28 -52.08 2.26
N GLY A 128 -18.02 -51.67 2.42
CA GLY A 128 -16.84 -52.16 1.71
C GLY A 128 -16.66 -53.68 1.76
N VAL A 129 -16.96 -54.32 2.90
CA VAL A 129 -16.85 -55.77 3.12
C VAL A 129 -18.13 -56.50 2.67
N VAL A 130 -19.30 -55.96 3.01
CA VAL A 130 -20.60 -56.58 2.69
C VAL A 130 -20.82 -56.65 1.18
N MET A 131 -20.40 -55.63 0.42
CA MET A 131 -20.62 -55.58 -1.02
C MET A 131 -19.95 -56.72 -1.80
N PRO A 132 -18.63 -56.98 -1.68
CA PRO A 132 -17.99 -58.13 -2.31
C PRO A 132 -18.60 -59.48 -1.89
N CYS A 133 -18.95 -59.65 -0.61
CA CYS A 133 -19.61 -60.86 -0.12
C CYS A 133 -20.99 -61.06 -0.78
N ALA A 134 -21.79 -59.99 -0.85
CA ALA A 134 -23.07 -60.01 -1.57
C ALA A 134 -22.86 -60.27 -3.07
N GLY A 135 -21.80 -59.72 -3.67
CA GLY A 135 -21.40 -59.96 -5.06
C GLY A 135 -21.04 -61.42 -5.33
N PHE A 136 -20.32 -62.07 -4.42
CA PHE A 136 -20.00 -63.50 -4.51
C PHE A 136 -21.28 -64.36 -4.46
N LEU A 137 -22.15 -64.10 -3.48
CA LEU A 137 -23.46 -64.78 -3.36
C LEU A 137 -24.33 -64.52 -4.60
N PHE A 138 -24.34 -63.29 -5.10
CA PHE A 138 -25.05 -62.90 -6.31
C PHE A 138 -24.50 -63.63 -7.55
N CYS A 139 -23.18 -63.75 -7.68
CA CYS A 139 -22.52 -64.50 -8.74
C CYS A 139 -22.91 -65.98 -8.70
N CYS A 140 -22.83 -66.64 -7.53
CA CYS A 140 -23.27 -68.03 -7.36
C CYS A 140 -24.77 -68.22 -7.66
N CYS A 141 -25.62 -67.30 -7.20
CA CYS A 141 -27.06 -67.29 -7.51
C CYS A 141 -27.31 -67.18 -9.02
N ARG A 142 -26.54 -66.33 -9.71
CA ARG A 142 -26.65 -66.11 -11.15
C ARG A 142 -26.14 -67.30 -11.97
N CYS A 143 -25.03 -67.92 -11.57
CA CYS A 143 -24.54 -69.19 -12.15
C CYS A 143 -25.56 -70.32 -12.00
N SER A 144 -26.36 -70.32 -10.92
CA SER A 144 -27.46 -71.27 -10.68
C SER A 144 -28.75 -70.94 -11.48
N GLY A 145 -28.70 -69.98 -12.41
CA GLY A 145 -29.85 -69.58 -13.22
C GLY A 145 -30.88 -68.68 -12.50
N LYS A 146 -30.60 -68.21 -11.29
CA LYS A 146 -31.43 -67.25 -10.52
C LYS A 146 -30.87 -65.84 -10.65
N CYS A 147 -31.39 -64.85 -9.89
CA CYS A 147 -30.87 -63.47 -9.87
C CYS A 147 -30.75 -62.80 -11.27
N GLY A 148 -31.81 -62.96 -12.09
CA GLY A 148 -31.90 -62.35 -13.42
C GLY A 148 -31.09 -63.05 -14.52
N ALA A 149 -30.59 -64.28 -14.31
CA ALA A 149 -29.90 -65.07 -15.33
C ALA A 149 -30.87 -65.70 -16.35
N ARG A 150 -32.04 -66.16 -15.92
CA ARG A 150 -33.11 -66.64 -16.80
C ARG A 150 -33.96 -65.45 -17.26
N SER A 151 -33.89 -65.13 -18.54
CA SER A 151 -34.84 -64.21 -19.16
C SER A 151 -36.08 -64.99 -19.62
N HIS A 152 -37.27 -64.46 -19.31
CA HIS A 152 -38.47 -64.93 -20.01
C HIS A 152 -38.34 -64.52 -21.48
N ALA A 153 -38.62 -65.43 -22.40
CA ALA A 153 -38.41 -65.21 -23.83
C ALA A 153 -39.16 -63.98 -24.37
N TYR A 154 -40.30 -63.61 -23.75
CA TYR A 154 -41.23 -62.62 -24.26
C TYR A 154 -41.53 -61.46 -23.29
N ASP A 155 -41.72 -60.26 -23.84
CA ASP A 155 -42.12 -59.04 -23.11
C ASP A 155 -43.57 -59.11 -22.60
N LYS A 156 -43.81 -58.62 -21.38
CA LYS A 156 -45.16 -58.37 -20.83
C LYS A 156 -45.66 -56.97 -21.23
N LYS A 157 -46.98 -56.74 -21.18
CA LYS A 157 -47.64 -55.46 -21.56
C LYS A 157 -47.00 -54.19 -20.94
N HIS A 158 -46.51 -54.26 -19.70
CA HIS A 158 -45.94 -53.12 -18.97
C HIS A 158 -44.40 -53.02 -19.05
N ASP A 159 -43.72 -54.00 -19.67
CA ASP A 159 -42.25 -54.05 -19.71
C ASP A 159 -41.62 -52.89 -20.49
N PRO A 160 -42.21 -52.33 -21.58
CA PRO A 160 -41.68 -51.13 -22.24
C PRO A 160 -41.65 -49.89 -21.34
N CYS A 161 -42.73 -49.64 -20.59
CA CYS A 161 -42.82 -48.53 -19.66
C CYS A 161 -41.83 -48.69 -18.50
N LYS A 162 -41.75 -49.91 -17.94
CA LYS A 162 -40.80 -50.24 -16.87
C LYS A 162 -39.34 -50.06 -17.31
N ARG A 163 -39.02 -50.44 -18.55
CA ARG A 163 -37.69 -50.28 -19.16
C ARG A 163 -37.32 -48.80 -19.33
N ALA A 164 -38.24 -47.97 -19.79
CA ALA A 164 -38.02 -46.53 -19.94
C ALA A 164 -37.82 -45.87 -18.56
N PHE A 165 -38.69 -46.16 -17.59
CA PHE A 165 -38.61 -45.59 -16.25
C PHE A 165 -37.29 -45.95 -15.52
N LEU A 166 -36.93 -47.23 -15.50
CA LEU A 166 -35.67 -47.69 -14.89
C LEU A 166 -34.44 -47.16 -15.66
N GLY A 167 -34.53 -47.04 -16.98
CA GLY A 167 -33.49 -46.41 -17.79
C GLY A 167 -33.27 -44.94 -17.44
N ILE A 168 -34.33 -44.17 -17.22
CA ILE A 168 -34.26 -42.77 -16.78
C ILE A 168 -33.64 -42.68 -15.39
N ILE A 169 -34.07 -43.52 -14.43
CA ILE A 169 -33.48 -43.55 -13.08
C ILE A 169 -31.98 -43.86 -13.16
N LEU A 170 -31.58 -44.87 -13.93
CA LEU A 170 -30.17 -45.22 -14.07
C LEU A 170 -29.38 -44.10 -14.76
N ALA A 171 -29.97 -43.41 -15.75
CA ALA A 171 -29.35 -42.23 -16.35
C ALA A 171 -29.14 -41.12 -15.32
N THR A 172 -30.10 -40.87 -14.41
CA THR A 172 -29.94 -39.87 -13.33
C THR A 172 -28.84 -40.28 -12.33
N PHE A 173 -28.71 -41.56 -11.99
CA PHE A 173 -27.60 -41.98 -11.13
C PHE A 173 -26.25 -41.90 -11.86
N ALA A 174 -26.20 -42.27 -13.14
CA ALA A 174 -24.99 -42.16 -13.95
C ALA A 174 -24.53 -40.71 -14.10
N THR A 175 -25.43 -39.73 -14.22
CA THR A 175 -25.04 -38.31 -14.27
C THR A 175 -24.51 -37.80 -12.93
N ILE A 176 -25.08 -38.24 -11.80
CA ILE A 176 -24.55 -37.90 -10.48
C ILE A 176 -23.16 -38.54 -10.26
N ILE A 177 -22.99 -39.81 -10.65
CA ILE A 177 -21.69 -40.49 -10.62
C ILE A 177 -20.68 -39.78 -11.54
N LEU A 178 -21.09 -39.34 -12.73
CA LEU A 178 -20.24 -38.55 -13.63
C LEU A 178 -19.72 -37.29 -12.93
N PHE A 179 -20.59 -36.55 -12.26
CA PHE A 179 -20.17 -35.37 -11.50
C PHE A 179 -19.17 -35.74 -10.40
N GLY A 180 -19.40 -36.84 -9.68
CA GLY A 180 -18.46 -37.41 -8.72
C GLY A 180 -17.10 -37.75 -9.31
N VAL A 181 -17.06 -38.41 -10.46
CA VAL A 181 -15.82 -38.77 -11.14
C VAL A 181 -15.05 -37.52 -11.59
N VAL A 182 -15.75 -36.53 -12.17
CA VAL A 182 -15.13 -35.27 -12.58
C VAL A 182 -14.56 -34.53 -11.37
N CYS A 183 -15.33 -34.43 -10.28
CA CYS A 183 -14.85 -33.82 -9.04
C CYS A 183 -13.64 -34.55 -8.46
N ALA A 184 -13.60 -35.88 -8.49
CA ALA A 184 -12.46 -36.67 -8.02
C ALA A 184 -11.19 -36.38 -8.84
N PHE A 185 -11.27 -36.35 -10.18
CA PHE A 185 -10.11 -35.99 -11.01
C PHE A 185 -9.64 -34.55 -10.78
N VAL A 186 -10.56 -33.60 -10.76
CA VAL A 186 -10.21 -32.17 -10.62
C VAL A 186 -9.65 -31.88 -9.23
N THR A 187 -10.24 -32.43 -8.17
CA THR A 187 -9.74 -32.25 -6.80
C THR A 187 -8.37 -32.90 -6.61
N ASN A 188 -8.12 -34.07 -7.22
CA ASN A 188 -6.80 -34.68 -7.23
C ASN A 188 -5.75 -33.78 -7.92
N GLN A 189 -6.09 -33.20 -9.09
CA GLN A 189 -5.20 -32.28 -9.79
C GLN A 189 -4.94 -31.01 -8.99
N TYR A 190 -5.98 -30.37 -8.43
CA TYR A 190 -5.80 -29.13 -7.67
C TYR A 190 -5.02 -29.34 -6.39
N MET A 191 -5.18 -30.49 -5.75
CA MET A 191 -4.36 -30.88 -4.62
C MET A 191 -2.89 -31.02 -5.00
N ASP A 192 -2.61 -31.63 -6.16
CA ASP A 192 -1.26 -31.80 -6.67
C ASP A 192 -0.60 -30.45 -6.99
N ASP A 193 -1.31 -29.57 -7.71
CA ASP A 193 -0.87 -28.20 -7.97
C ASP A 193 -0.58 -27.46 -6.64
N GLY A 194 -1.47 -27.58 -5.66
CA GLY A 194 -1.34 -26.93 -4.35
C GLY A 194 -0.12 -27.41 -3.55
N VAL A 195 0.17 -28.71 -3.59
CA VAL A 195 1.34 -29.31 -2.92
C VAL A 195 2.65 -28.83 -3.55
N HIS A 196 2.71 -28.75 -4.88
CA HIS A 196 3.91 -28.27 -5.60
C HIS A 196 4.11 -26.75 -5.47
N GLU A 197 3.05 -25.96 -5.38
CA GLU A 197 3.14 -24.51 -5.19
C GLU A 197 3.46 -24.11 -3.73
N LEU A 198 3.28 -25.02 -2.76
CA LEU A 198 3.43 -24.70 -1.33
C LEU A 198 4.84 -24.20 -0.95
N PRO A 199 5.95 -24.85 -1.37
CA PRO A 199 7.30 -24.38 -1.06
C PRO A 199 7.57 -22.96 -1.60
N ASP A 200 7.14 -22.66 -2.82
CA ASP A 200 7.36 -21.34 -3.43
C ASP A 200 6.53 -20.23 -2.76
N ASN A 201 5.28 -20.53 -2.40
CA ASN A 201 4.46 -19.60 -1.62
C ASN A 201 5.05 -19.36 -0.22
N ALA A 202 5.59 -20.40 0.42
CA ALA A 202 6.26 -20.28 1.72
C ALA A 202 7.57 -19.47 1.63
N ARG A 203 8.41 -19.70 0.61
CA ARG A 203 9.61 -18.89 0.33
C ARG A 203 9.25 -17.43 0.10
N THR A 204 8.19 -17.18 -0.68
CA THR A 204 7.69 -15.82 -0.93
C THR A 204 7.26 -15.15 0.37
N GLY A 205 6.52 -15.86 1.24
CA GLY A 205 6.14 -15.37 2.56
C GLY A 205 7.35 -15.03 3.45
N LEU A 206 8.37 -15.88 3.46
CA LEU A 206 9.60 -15.62 4.24
C LEU A 206 10.42 -14.46 3.66
N GLY A 207 10.47 -14.31 2.34
CA GLY A 207 11.10 -13.16 1.69
C GLY A 207 10.40 -11.84 2.04
N ASP A 208 9.07 -11.84 2.17
CA ASP A 208 8.33 -10.66 2.64
C ASP A 208 8.61 -10.34 4.11
N VAL A 209 8.83 -11.36 4.95
CA VAL A 209 9.26 -11.17 6.36
C VAL A 209 10.68 -10.55 6.41
N GLU A 210 11.60 -11.00 5.56
CA GLU A 210 12.95 -10.43 5.45
C GLU A 210 12.90 -8.96 4.97
N LEU A 211 12.07 -8.66 3.96
CA LEU A 211 11.85 -7.30 3.48
C LEU A 211 11.25 -6.41 4.58
N TYR A 212 10.29 -6.92 5.34
CA TYR A 212 9.72 -6.22 6.49
C TYR A 212 10.76 -5.89 7.56
N MET A 213 11.66 -6.82 7.89
CA MET A 213 12.76 -6.57 8.82
C MET A 213 13.71 -5.48 8.30
N SER A 214 14.05 -5.52 7.01
CA SER A 214 14.89 -4.51 6.35
C SER A 214 14.24 -3.11 6.36
N ASN A 215 12.94 -3.02 6.02
CA ASN A 215 12.19 -1.77 6.09
C ASN A 215 12.12 -1.22 7.53
N THR A 216 11.92 -2.09 8.53
CA THR A 216 11.88 -1.67 9.94
C THR A 216 13.22 -1.09 10.39
N LYS A 217 14.35 -1.67 9.94
CA LYS A 217 15.70 -1.12 10.16
C LYS A 217 15.84 0.30 9.57
N GLU A 218 15.32 0.52 8.36
CA GLU A 218 15.37 1.83 7.71
C GLU A 218 14.49 2.88 8.44
N GLU A 219 13.31 2.47 8.92
CA GLU A 219 12.44 3.33 9.74
C GLU A 219 13.12 3.75 11.05
N VAL A 220 13.79 2.81 11.73
CA VAL A 220 14.53 3.08 12.97
C VAL A 220 15.70 4.03 12.72
N ASN A 221 16.49 3.80 11.66
CA ASN A 221 17.59 4.69 11.28
C ASN A 221 17.09 6.09 10.93
N THR A 222 16.01 6.18 10.16
CA THR A 222 15.43 7.49 9.80
C THR A 222 14.99 8.24 11.05
N LEU A 223 14.30 7.59 11.98
CA LEU A 223 13.81 8.25 13.19
C LEU A 223 14.95 8.67 14.12
N LEU A 224 15.88 7.77 14.44
CA LEU A 224 16.88 8.00 15.50
C LEU A 224 18.16 8.66 15.00
N VAL A 225 18.48 8.54 13.71
CA VAL A 225 19.73 9.06 13.15
C VAL A 225 19.45 10.25 12.23
N THR A 226 18.62 10.09 11.20
CA THR A 226 18.35 11.15 10.22
C THR A 226 17.55 12.29 10.82
N ASN A 227 16.39 12.01 11.43
CA ASN A 227 15.56 13.03 12.06
C ASN A 227 16.27 13.67 13.28
N TYR A 228 17.14 12.94 13.98
CA TYR A 228 17.96 13.55 15.02
C TYR A 228 18.95 14.57 14.44
N ARG A 229 19.61 14.24 13.32
CA ARG A 229 20.52 15.18 12.64
C ARG A 229 19.78 16.42 12.16
N GLU A 230 18.55 16.27 11.64
CA GLU A 230 17.68 17.39 11.27
C GLU A 230 17.39 18.30 12.48
N LEU A 231 17.02 17.71 13.63
CA LEU A 231 16.87 18.45 14.89
C LEU A 231 18.17 19.16 15.29
N GLN A 232 19.30 18.45 15.25
CA GLN A 232 20.60 18.99 15.66
C GLN A 232 20.99 20.21 14.83
N THR A 233 20.73 20.22 13.51
CA THR A 233 20.97 21.37 12.65
C THR A 233 20.17 22.59 13.11
N VAL A 234 18.86 22.42 13.31
CA VAL A 234 17.97 23.51 13.76
C VAL A 234 18.36 24.02 15.14
N LEU A 235 18.66 23.12 16.09
CA LEU A 235 19.11 23.52 17.43
C LEU A 235 20.43 24.31 17.38
N ASN A 236 21.37 23.95 16.49
CA ASN A 236 22.62 24.68 16.33
C ASN A 236 22.39 26.09 15.74
N GLU A 237 21.50 26.21 14.74
CA GLU A 237 21.13 27.49 14.14
C GLU A 237 20.46 28.43 15.15
N ILE A 238 19.49 27.93 15.93
CA ILE A 238 18.83 28.68 17.01
C ILE A 238 19.86 29.13 18.06
N LEU A 239 20.78 28.25 18.42
CA LEU A 239 21.80 28.54 19.44
C LEU A 239 22.80 29.60 18.95
N GLU A 240 23.19 29.60 17.68
CA GLU A 240 24.05 30.64 17.09
C GLU A 240 23.34 32.00 16.96
N ALA A 241 22.03 32.01 16.70
CA ALA A 241 21.23 33.23 16.59
C ALA A 241 20.76 33.81 17.93
N SER A 242 20.96 33.08 19.03
CA SER A 242 20.42 33.39 20.37
C SER A 242 20.64 34.83 20.86
N GLY A 243 21.86 35.37 20.79
CA GLY A 243 22.11 36.73 21.27
C GLY A 243 21.55 37.83 20.36
N GLN A 244 21.37 37.56 19.06
CA GLN A 244 20.65 38.46 18.16
C GLN A 244 19.15 38.47 18.46
N ILE A 245 18.56 37.28 18.69
CA ILE A 245 17.14 37.12 19.06
C ILE A 245 16.83 37.87 20.36
N VAL A 246 17.66 37.69 21.40
CA VAL A 246 17.49 38.39 22.69
C VAL A 246 17.66 39.90 22.52
N LYS A 247 18.61 40.36 21.70
CA LYS A 247 18.80 41.79 21.41
C LYS A 247 17.57 42.41 20.76
N ASP A 248 17.08 41.80 19.68
CA ASP A 248 15.99 42.38 18.89
C ASP A 248 14.73 42.49 19.74
N LYS A 249 14.47 41.48 20.58
CA LYS A 249 13.34 41.52 21.52
C LYS A 249 13.54 42.53 22.65
N LEU A 250 14.75 42.64 23.19
CA LEU A 250 15.05 43.66 24.21
C LEU A 250 14.89 45.08 23.64
N ALA A 251 15.33 45.32 22.40
CA ALA A 251 15.18 46.62 21.73
C ALA A 251 13.72 47.00 21.45
N GLU A 252 12.89 46.00 21.13
CA GLU A 252 11.44 46.17 20.99
C GLU A 252 10.80 46.54 22.34
N VAL A 253 11.08 45.77 23.40
CA VAL A 253 10.48 45.96 24.73
C VAL A 253 10.97 47.25 25.39
N SER A 254 12.24 47.61 25.23
CA SER A 254 12.81 48.84 25.80
C SER A 254 12.57 50.09 24.94
N LYS A 255 11.87 49.98 23.79
CA LYS A 255 11.71 51.06 22.79
C LYS A 255 13.02 51.72 22.35
N ALA A 256 14.15 51.03 22.49
CA ALA A 256 15.47 51.57 22.14
C ALA A 256 15.66 51.78 20.63
N VAL A 257 14.68 51.41 19.80
CA VAL A 257 14.59 51.79 18.38
C VAL A 257 14.74 53.30 18.18
N ALA A 258 14.29 54.12 19.14
CA ALA A 258 14.49 55.57 19.15
C ALA A 258 15.97 55.99 19.05
N LEU A 259 16.91 55.15 19.50
CA LEU A 259 18.35 55.41 19.37
C LEU A 259 18.83 55.37 17.92
N ASN A 260 18.23 54.51 17.08
CA ASN A 260 18.55 54.49 15.66
C ASN A 260 18.09 55.78 14.98
N ASN A 261 16.90 56.28 15.36
CA ASN A 261 16.38 57.56 14.86
C ASN A 261 17.22 58.75 15.36
N LEU A 262 17.64 58.76 16.63
CA LEU A 262 18.52 59.80 17.17
C LEU A 262 19.91 59.76 16.52
N THR A 263 20.41 58.57 16.19
CA THR A 263 21.66 58.40 15.42
C THR A 263 21.53 58.96 14.00
N ALA A 264 20.35 58.83 13.38
CA ALA A 264 20.08 59.43 12.07
C ALA A 264 20.09 60.98 12.16
N ILE A 265 19.54 61.56 13.23
CA ILE A 265 19.65 63.02 13.48
C ILE A 265 21.11 63.42 13.66
N ALA A 266 21.86 62.74 14.53
CA ALA A 266 23.27 62.98 14.76
C ALA A 266 24.11 62.95 13.46
N THR A 267 23.85 61.97 12.59
CA THR A 267 24.53 61.85 11.29
C THR A 267 24.09 62.96 10.34
N GLY A 268 22.80 63.28 10.31
CA GLY A 268 22.24 64.37 9.49
C GLY A 268 22.72 65.76 9.91
N LEU A 269 23.01 66.01 11.19
CA LEU A 269 23.58 67.27 11.65
C LEU A 269 24.95 67.56 11.04
N THR A 270 25.74 66.52 10.74
CA THR A 270 27.01 66.67 10.02
C THR A 270 26.79 67.10 8.57
N LYS A 271 25.75 66.58 7.92
CA LYS A 271 25.34 66.98 6.56
C LYS A 271 24.81 68.42 6.53
N ILE A 272 23.91 68.76 7.46
CA ILE A 272 23.36 70.11 7.66
C ILE A 272 24.48 71.15 7.84
N LYS A 273 25.50 70.84 8.65
CA LYS A 273 26.69 71.69 8.80
C LYS A 273 27.44 71.92 7.49
N GLY A 274 27.56 70.88 6.67
CA GLY A 274 28.15 70.96 5.32
C GLY A 274 27.33 71.87 4.41
N ASP A 275 26.02 71.65 4.33
CA ASP A 275 25.11 72.41 3.47
C ASP A 275 25.06 73.90 3.88
N LEU A 276 25.05 74.21 5.17
CA LEU A 276 25.14 75.59 5.69
C LEU A 276 26.46 76.27 5.30
N SER A 277 27.58 75.54 5.40
CA SER A 277 28.89 76.02 4.96
C SER A 277 28.91 76.29 3.46
N ASP A 278 28.33 75.41 2.65
CA ASP A 278 28.30 75.54 1.19
C ASP A 278 27.38 76.67 0.74
N ILE A 279 26.21 76.83 1.37
CA ILE A 279 25.33 78.00 1.17
C ILE A 279 26.07 79.29 1.50
N SER A 280 26.82 79.33 2.60
CA SER A 280 27.63 80.51 2.98
C SER A 280 28.70 80.83 1.92
N LYS A 281 29.47 79.83 1.48
CA LYS A 281 30.52 80.01 0.45
C LYS A 281 29.93 80.47 -0.89
N ILE A 282 28.88 79.79 -1.36
CA ILE A 282 28.20 80.14 -2.62
C ILE A 282 27.62 81.55 -2.54
N SER A 283 27.05 81.94 -1.40
CA SER A 283 26.53 83.30 -1.17
C SER A 283 27.64 84.37 -1.25
N GLN A 284 28.82 84.09 -0.67
CA GLN A 284 29.99 84.99 -0.76
C GLN A 284 30.53 85.10 -2.20
N GLU A 285 30.57 83.98 -2.93
CA GLU A 285 30.98 83.98 -4.33
C GLU A 285 29.98 84.75 -5.22
N LEU A 286 28.68 84.53 -5.04
CA LEU A 286 27.63 85.27 -5.73
C LEU A 286 27.68 86.76 -5.42
N GLN A 287 28.01 87.15 -4.18
CA GLN A 287 28.22 88.55 -3.83
C GLN A 287 29.42 89.13 -4.60
N ARG A 288 30.55 88.42 -4.63
CA ARG A 288 31.76 88.87 -5.35
C ARG A 288 31.48 89.02 -6.85
N PHE A 289 30.83 88.04 -7.45
CA PHE A 289 30.44 88.11 -8.86
C PHE A 289 29.34 89.15 -9.10
N GLY A 290 28.43 89.39 -8.16
CA GLY A 290 27.44 90.47 -8.24
C GLY A 290 28.07 91.87 -8.27
N LEU A 291 29.15 92.09 -7.52
CA LEU A 291 29.95 93.32 -7.62
C LEU A 291 30.64 93.45 -8.98
N GLN A 292 31.23 92.36 -9.48
CA GLN A 292 31.83 92.32 -10.82
C GLN A 292 30.78 92.52 -11.92
N LEU A 293 29.57 91.99 -11.74
CA LEU A 293 28.45 92.16 -12.64
C LEU A 293 28.05 93.63 -12.73
N ASN A 294 27.87 94.30 -11.60
CA ASN A 294 27.55 95.72 -11.55
C ASN A 294 28.65 96.59 -12.18
N ALA A 295 29.91 96.33 -11.84
CA ALA A 295 31.06 97.05 -12.39
C ALA A 295 31.20 96.83 -13.90
N GLY A 296 31.14 95.58 -14.36
CA GLY A 296 31.27 95.23 -15.77
C GLY A 296 30.09 95.68 -16.62
N MET A 297 28.85 95.63 -16.10
CA MET A 297 27.69 96.21 -16.79
C MET A 297 27.82 97.72 -16.95
N THR A 298 28.35 98.42 -15.93
CA THR A 298 28.65 99.86 -16.01
C THR A 298 29.75 100.13 -17.03
N GLU A 299 30.80 99.31 -17.06
CA GLU A 299 31.90 99.43 -18.03
C GLU A 299 31.43 99.19 -19.47
N ILE A 300 30.62 98.15 -19.72
CA ILE A 300 30.01 97.87 -21.02
C ILE A 300 29.14 99.05 -21.46
N LYS A 301 28.32 99.59 -20.54
CA LYS A 301 27.47 100.75 -20.81
C LYS A 301 28.27 101.98 -21.21
N GLU A 302 29.32 102.33 -20.47
CA GLU A 302 30.17 103.50 -20.77
C GLU A 302 30.98 103.30 -22.06
N LYS A 303 31.55 102.09 -22.28
CA LYS A 303 32.25 101.76 -23.53
C LYS A 303 31.32 101.92 -24.73
N LEU A 304 30.15 101.29 -24.71
CA LEU A 304 29.19 101.36 -25.81
C LEU A 304 28.65 102.76 -26.02
N LYS A 305 28.40 103.54 -24.95
CA LYS A 305 28.04 104.96 -25.06
C LYS A 305 29.12 105.76 -25.78
N SER A 306 30.38 105.60 -25.39
CA SER A 306 31.51 106.23 -26.07
C SER A 306 31.61 105.82 -27.54
N ARG A 307 31.34 104.55 -27.88
CA ARG A 307 31.34 104.08 -29.29
C ARG A 307 30.21 104.71 -30.10
N ILE A 308 29.00 104.83 -29.55
CA ILE A 308 27.86 105.48 -30.22
C ILE A 308 28.19 106.93 -30.57
N GLU A 309 28.83 107.67 -29.67
CA GLU A 309 29.19 109.07 -29.89
C GLU A 309 30.21 109.23 -31.02
N LYS A 310 31.17 108.31 -31.14
CA LYS A 310 32.18 108.28 -32.20
C LYS A 310 31.68 107.71 -33.54
N CYS A 311 30.61 106.91 -33.53
CA CYS A 311 30.07 106.27 -34.74
C CYS A 311 29.12 107.20 -35.53
N GLN A 312 29.31 107.26 -36.86
CA GLN A 312 28.34 107.82 -37.82
C GLN A 312 27.39 106.71 -38.34
N GLN A 313 26.36 107.06 -39.13
CA GLN A 313 25.44 106.06 -39.70
C GLN A 313 26.18 105.09 -40.64
N PRO A 314 25.89 103.77 -40.62
CA PRO A 314 24.72 103.07 -40.04
C PRO A 314 24.91 102.48 -38.62
N CYS A 315 26.07 102.70 -37.99
CA CYS A 315 26.42 102.10 -36.69
C CYS A 315 25.67 102.73 -35.50
N ARG A 316 25.39 104.04 -35.59
CA ARG A 316 24.64 104.77 -34.56
C ARG A 316 23.20 104.26 -34.40
N ASP A 317 22.53 103.91 -35.49
CA ASP A 317 21.12 103.45 -35.48
C ASP A 317 21.00 102.04 -34.88
N ALA A 318 21.91 101.12 -35.23
CA ALA A 318 21.91 99.75 -34.75
C ALA A 318 22.16 99.65 -33.24
N LEU A 319 23.09 100.46 -32.70
CA LEU A 319 23.42 100.48 -31.27
C LEU A 319 22.38 101.24 -30.44
N THR A 320 21.75 102.30 -30.97
CA THR A 320 20.67 103.01 -30.25
C THR A 320 19.38 102.19 -30.14
N GLN A 321 19.10 101.29 -31.10
CA GLN A 321 17.95 100.40 -31.08
C GLN A 321 17.92 99.48 -29.84
N PHE A 322 19.09 99.16 -29.26
CA PHE A 322 19.21 98.21 -28.14
C PHE A 322 18.98 98.80 -26.74
N LYS A 323 18.40 100.02 -26.64
CA LYS A 323 18.12 100.71 -25.36
C LYS A 323 19.30 100.59 -24.36
N ILE A 324 20.51 100.98 -24.77
CA ILE A 324 21.75 100.85 -23.96
C ILE A 324 21.63 101.53 -22.58
N TYR A 325 20.72 102.49 -22.43
CA TYR A 325 20.35 103.08 -21.15
C TYR A 325 19.79 102.08 -20.12
N GLY A 326 19.33 100.90 -20.55
CA GLY A 326 18.81 99.82 -19.70
C GLY A 326 19.84 98.76 -19.26
N VAL A 327 21.11 98.84 -19.69
CA VAL A 327 22.16 97.91 -19.25
C VAL A 327 22.43 98.14 -17.75
N SER A 328 21.93 97.22 -16.94
CA SER A 328 22.06 97.22 -15.47
C SER A 328 21.93 95.79 -14.95
N ALA A 329 22.56 95.50 -13.81
CA ALA A 329 22.19 94.30 -13.05
C ALA A 329 20.81 94.52 -12.42
N LYS A 330 19.96 93.50 -12.45
CA LYS A 330 18.58 93.59 -11.93
C LYS A 330 18.46 93.09 -10.50
N SER A 331 19.36 92.19 -10.08
CA SER A 331 19.36 91.59 -8.74
C SER A 331 20.43 92.21 -7.85
N ASP A 332 20.04 92.62 -6.64
CA ASP A 332 20.93 93.15 -5.61
C ASP A 332 21.44 92.04 -4.68
N PHE A 333 22.61 91.48 -5.02
CA PHE A 333 23.26 90.42 -4.26
C PHE A 333 23.95 90.92 -2.97
N SER A 334 23.94 92.23 -2.68
CA SER A 334 24.54 92.76 -1.43
C SER A 334 23.80 92.30 -0.18
N LYS A 335 22.50 91.98 -0.30
CA LYS A 335 21.64 91.45 0.77
C LYS A 335 22.08 90.07 1.29
N LEU A 336 22.90 89.34 0.52
CA LEU A 336 23.44 88.03 0.93
C LEU A 336 24.50 88.12 2.05
N SER A 337 25.08 89.30 2.27
CA SER A 337 26.19 89.52 3.23
C SER A 337 25.78 89.28 4.70
N ASN A 338 24.73 89.95 5.17
CA ASN A 338 24.23 89.83 6.55
C ASN A 338 23.76 88.40 6.88
N LEU A 339 23.28 87.68 5.87
CA LEU A 339 22.77 86.33 6.05
C LEU A 339 23.89 85.29 6.04
N SER A 340 24.91 85.43 5.18
CA SER A 340 26.08 84.52 5.16
C SER A 340 26.81 84.45 6.50
N ALA A 341 26.92 85.59 7.20
CA ALA A 341 27.52 85.66 8.53
C ALA A 341 26.70 84.89 9.59
N ASN A 342 25.37 84.93 9.51
CA ASN A 342 24.49 84.19 10.40
C ASN A 342 24.62 82.68 10.20
N TYR A 343 24.65 82.22 8.94
CA TYR A 343 24.81 80.80 8.63
C TYR A 343 26.19 80.25 8.98
N GLN A 344 27.25 81.05 8.81
CA GLN A 344 28.59 80.67 9.23
C GLN A 344 28.70 80.54 10.76
N LYS A 345 27.99 81.39 11.51
CA LYS A 345 27.87 81.28 12.96
C LYS A 345 27.08 80.03 13.39
N LEU A 346 25.93 79.79 12.76
CA LEU A 346 25.11 78.59 12.99
C LEU A 346 25.87 77.29 12.66
N ALA A 347 26.62 77.26 11.56
CA ALA A 347 27.45 76.11 11.18
C ALA A 347 28.60 75.85 12.18
N PHE A 348 29.09 76.89 12.85
CA PHE A 348 30.09 76.76 13.92
C PHE A 348 29.48 76.28 15.24
N GLU A 349 28.24 76.69 15.54
CA GLU A 349 27.47 76.27 16.73
C GLU A 349 27.02 74.80 16.67
N ILE A 350 26.93 74.19 15.47
CA ILE A 350 26.70 72.74 15.34
C ILE A 350 27.94 71.97 15.81
N ASP A 351 27.85 71.46 17.05
CA ASP A 351 28.89 70.72 17.76
C ASP A 351 29.00 69.28 17.25
N SER A 352 30.19 68.92 16.75
CA SER A 352 30.52 67.54 16.33
C SER A 352 30.50 66.54 17.49
N ASN A 353 30.53 66.99 18.74
CA ASN A 353 30.48 66.11 19.91
C ASN A 353 29.08 65.55 20.18
N ILE A 354 28.00 66.22 19.77
CA ILE A 354 26.63 65.70 19.91
C ILE A 354 26.50 64.36 19.16
N GLY A 355 27.04 64.30 17.94
CA GLY A 355 27.05 63.06 17.17
C GLY A 355 27.89 61.95 17.81
N ASN A 356 29.02 62.31 18.42
CA ASN A 356 29.86 61.35 19.14
C ASN A 356 29.19 60.80 20.41
N GLU A 357 28.48 61.64 21.18
CA GLU A 357 27.77 61.22 22.39
C GLU A 357 26.57 60.31 22.08
N VAL A 358 25.78 60.63 21.06
CA VAL A 358 24.70 59.74 20.59
C VAL A 358 25.26 58.40 20.10
N MET A 359 26.40 58.42 19.40
CA MET A 359 27.10 57.20 18.98
C MET A 359 27.70 56.40 20.15
N LYS A 360 28.17 57.06 21.22
CA LYS A 360 28.58 56.38 22.46
C LYS A 360 27.40 55.69 23.13
N GLY A 361 26.24 56.36 23.19
CA GLY A 361 24.98 55.80 23.67
C GLY A 361 24.54 54.55 22.94
N LYS A 362 24.54 54.63 21.60
CA LYS A 362 24.27 53.47 20.73
C LYS A 362 25.24 52.33 20.98
N ARG A 363 26.54 52.63 21.12
CA ARG A 363 27.56 51.62 21.44
C ARG A 363 27.33 51.01 22.82
N ALA A 364 26.93 51.79 23.82
CA ALA A 364 26.62 51.25 25.15
C ALA A 364 25.42 50.29 25.11
N PHE A 365 24.40 50.59 24.29
CA PHE A 365 23.28 49.68 24.03
C PHE A 365 23.69 48.43 23.24
N ASP A 366 24.49 48.58 22.18
CA ASP A 366 25.06 47.46 21.42
C ASP A 366 26.04 46.60 22.26
N ASP A 367 26.69 47.19 23.27
CA ASP A 367 27.59 46.48 24.18
C ASP A 367 26.80 45.58 25.17
N ILE A 368 25.52 45.86 25.42
CA ILE A 368 24.62 44.92 26.11
C ILE A 368 24.44 43.65 25.27
N GLN A 369 24.23 43.78 23.95
CA GLN A 369 24.20 42.63 23.04
C GLN A 369 25.53 41.88 23.08
N PHE A 370 26.66 42.58 22.98
CA PHE A 370 27.97 41.95 22.97
C PHE A 370 28.21 41.15 24.26
N ARG A 371 27.83 41.68 25.42
CA ARG A 371 27.92 40.96 26.70
C ARG A 371 27.00 39.74 26.74
N ILE A 372 25.74 39.86 26.34
CA ILE A 372 24.81 38.71 26.28
C ILE A 372 25.37 37.65 25.34
N GLN A 373 25.78 38.02 24.13
CA GLN A 373 26.36 37.11 23.14
C GLN A 373 27.69 36.51 23.62
N HIS A 374 28.51 37.26 24.34
CA HIS A 374 29.78 36.78 24.89
C HIS A 374 29.54 35.70 25.97
N GLU A 375 28.68 35.98 26.95
CA GLU A 375 28.32 35.01 27.99
C GLU A 375 27.66 33.77 27.37
N VAL A 376 26.75 33.96 26.42
CA VAL A 376 26.13 32.84 25.69
C VAL A 376 27.17 32.06 24.89
N ASN A 377 28.06 32.71 24.15
CA ASN A 377 29.13 32.08 23.36
C ASN A 377 30.09 31.22 24.20
N THR A 378 30.28 31.53 25.48
CA THR A 378 31.09 30.67 26.36
C THR A 378 30.41 29.34 26.68
N THR A 379 29.06 29.31 26.66
CA THR A 379 28.26 28.14 27.00
C THR A 379 27.76 27.37 25.77
N ILE A 380 27.63 28.02 24.60
CA ILE A 380 27.28 27.39 23.31
C ILE A 380 28.07 26.09 23.05
N PRO A 381 29.42 26.04 23.18
CA PRO A 381 30.18 24.83 22.90
C PRO A 381 29.79 23.65 23.79
N ARG A 382 29.45 23.90 25.06
CA ARG A 382 29.03 22.85 26.00
C ARG A 382 27.67 22.29 25.62
N ILE A 383 26.72 23.16 25.27
CA ILE A 383 25.40 22.75 24.79
C ILE A 383 25.51 21.97 23.48
N LYS A 384 26.28 22.46 22.51
CA LYS A 384 26.57 21.73 21.26
C LYS A 384 27.17 20.36 21.53
N GLN A 385 28.08 20.25 22.49
CA GLN A 385 28.66 18.97 22.90
C GLN A 385 27.60 18.03 23.51
N SER A 386 26.70 18.55 24.34
CA SER A 386 25.60 17.76 24.93
C SER A 386 24.58 17.29 23.88
N ILE A 387 24.26 18.11 22.88
CA ILE A 387 23.45 17.72 21.70
C ILE A 387 24.18 16.63 20.91
N GLN A 388 25.48 16.76 20.66
CA GLN A 388 26.25 15.72 19.97
C GLN A 388 26.31 14.40 20.75
N LYS A 389 26.46 14.44 22.08
CA LYS A 389 26.41 13.25 22.95
C LYS A 389 25.05 12.57 22.86
N ALA A 390 23.98 13.36 22.83
CA ALA A 390 22.62 12.85 22.66
C ALA A 390 22.42 12.17 21.30
N GLY A 391 22.91 12.79 20.22
CA GLY A 391 22.88 12.19 18.88
C GLY A 391 23.65 10.89 18.79
N LYS A 392 24.84 10.80 19.41
CA LYS A 392 25.61 9.55 19.49
C LYS A 392 24.85 8.46 20.23
N ALA A 393 24.16 8.79 21.32
CA ALA A 393 23.36 7.82 22.05
C ALA A 393 22.14 7.32 21.25
N CYS A 394 21.52 8.19 20.45
CA CYS A 394 20.48 7.79 19.50
C CYS A 394 21.03 6.86 18.41
N GLU A 395 22.21 7.17 17.86
CA GLU A 395 22.91 6.32 16.88
C GLU A 395 23.30 4.96 17.48
N ASP A 396 23.85 4.92 18.69
CA ASP A 396 24.17 3.68 19.41
C ASP A 396 22.92 2.83 19.68
N THR A 397 21.80 3.48 19.99
CA THR A 397 20.51 2.81 20.20
C THR A 397 19.98 2.22 18.89
N ALA A 398 20.05 2.97 17.79
CA ALA A 398 19.70 2.49 16.45
C ALA A 398 20.58 1.29 16.06
N LEU A 399 21.89 1.34 16.31
CA LEU A 399 22.82 0.24 16.05
C LEU A 399 22.48 -1.01 16.86
N LYS A 400 22.10 -0.88 18.14
CA LYS A 400 21.67 -2.03 18.97
C LYS A 400 20.40 -2.67 18.42
N ILE A 401 19.41 -1.85 18.03
CA ILE A 401 18.16 -2.35 17.44
C ILE A 401 18.45 -3.04 16.10
N ASN A 402 19.25 -2.42 15.24
CA ASN A 402 19.63 -2.98 13.94
C ASN A 402 20.33 -4.33 14.07
N ARG A 403 21.25 -4.48 15.03
CA ARG A 403 21.89 -5.78 15.32
C ARG A 403 20.88 -6.82 15.79
N ALA A 404 19.91 -6.44 16.61
CA ALA A 404 18.85 -7.36 17.04
C ALA A 404 17.97 -7.82 15.86
N ILE A 405 17.66 -6.91 14.92
CA ILE A 405 16.93 -7.22 13.69
C ILE A 405 17.77 -8.14 12.78
N GLU A 406 19.05 -7.83 12.55
CA GLU A 406 19.97 -8.64 11.75
C GLU A 406 20.15 -10.05 12.32
N ASN A 407 20.29 -10.19 13.64
CA ASN A 407 20.33 -11.50 14.29
C ASN A 407 19.01 -12.28 14.08
N SER A 408 17.88 -11.58 14.02
CA SER A 408 16.56 -12.18 13.78
C SER A 408 16.33 -12.58 12.32
N GLN A 409 17.07 -12.00 11.35
CA GLN A 409 17.00 -12.38 9.93
C GLN A 409 17.51 -13.81 9.67
N GLN A 410 18.25 -14.42 10.60
CA GLN A 410 18.63 -15.83 10.50
C GLN A 410 17.42 -16.77 10.59
N ILE A 411 16.32 -16.34 11.21
CA ILE A 411 15.11 -17.15 11.38
C ILE A 411 14.47 -17.50 10.00
N PRO A 412 14.11 -16.52 9.15
CA PRO A 412 13.56 -16.82 7.82
C PRO A 412 14.56 -17.58 6.95
N GLN A 413 15.86 -17.27 7.02
CA GLN A 413 16.89 -17.98 6.24
C GLN A 413 16.98 -19.47 6.63
N ASN A 414 16.99 -19.78 7.92
CA ASN A 414 16.97 -21.16 8.41
C ASN A 414 15.66 -21.89 8.05
N ALA A 415 14.55 -21.17 8.00
CA ALA A 415 13.26 -21.74 7.58
C ALA A 415 13.25 -22.07 6.08
N ILE A 416 13.84 -21.22 5.22
CA ILE A 416 14.03 -21.52 3.79
C ILE A 416 14.80 -22.83 3.60
N GLY A 417 15.92 -23.02 4.30
CA GLY A 417 16.69 -24.27 4.22
C GLY A 417 15.96 -25.52 4.75
N LYS A 418 14.88 -25.37 5.52
CA LYS A 418 13.97 -26.48 5.88
C LYS A 418 12.90 -26.70 4.81
N ILE A 419 12.41 -25.63 4.19
CA ILE A 419 11.47 -25.70 3.06
C ILE A 419 12.13 -26.39 1.87
N ASP A 420 13.40 -26.09 1.58
CA ASP A 420 14.13 -26.72 0.47
C ASP A 420 14.21 -28.24 0.65
N ARG A 421 14.56 -28.70 1.85
CA ARG A 421 14.52 -30.14 2.19
C ARG A 421 13.10 -30.71 2.10
N GLY A 422 12.11 -29.96 2.55
CA GLY A 422 10.70 -30.35 2.43
C GLY A 422 10.23 -30.48 0.99
N GLU A 423 10.69 -29.62 0.09
CA GLU A 423 10.41 -29.67 -1.34
C GLU A 423 10.96 -30.95 -1.96
N ASP A 424 12.17 -31.38 -1.59
CA ASP A 424 12.74 -32.64 -2.06
C ASP A 424 11.86 -33.84 -1.65
N TYR A 425 11.39 -33.87 -0.39
CA TYR A 425 10.46 -34.89 0.08
C TYR A 425 9.11 -34.84 -0.66
N ILE A 426 8.60 -33.64 -0.95
CA ILE A 426 7.35 -33.47 -1.71
C ILE A 426 7.53 -34.05 -3.11
N LYS A 427 8.61 -33.71 -3.82
CA LYS A 427 8.89 -34.23 -5.16
C LYS A 427 9.03 -35.74 -5.19
N GLU A 428 9.65 -36.33 -4.15
CA GLU A 428 9.83 -37.77 -4.07
C GLU A 428 8.53 -38.53 -3.73
N TYR A 429 7.73 -38.04 -2.77
CA TYR A 429 6.62 -38.81 -2.21
C TYR A 429 5.22 -38.39 -2.68
N ALA A 430 5.00 -37.13 -3.06
CA ALA A 430 3.66 -36.65 -3.45
C ALA A 430 3.14 -37.36 -4.72
N ILE A 431 4.05 -37.80 -5.58
CA ILE A 431 3.74 -38.51 -6.82
C ILE A 431 3.01 -39.84 -6.58
N TYR A 432 3.33 -40.58 -5.51
CA TYR A 432 2.67 -41.84 -5.20
C TYR A 432 1.19 -41.64 -4.87
N ARG A 433 0.88 -40.64 -4.05
CA ARG A 433 -0.50 -40.25 -3.72
C ARG A 433 -1.26 -39.88 -5.00
N TYR A 434 -0.67 -39.02 -5.84
CA TYR A 434 -1.29 -38.61 -7.09
C TYR A 434 -1.65 -39.80 -8.00
N TYR A 435 -0.78 -40.80 -8.12
CA TYR A 435 -1.06 -42.00 -8.92
C TYR A 435 -2.11 -42.92 -8.30
N VAL A 436 -2.11 -43.10 -6.98
CA VAL A 436 -3.16 -43.87 -6.28
C VAL A 436 -4.53 -43.24 -6.52
N ASP A 437 -4.64 -41.93 -6.35
CA ASP A 437 -5.90 -41.20 -6.49
C ASP A 437 -6.38 -41.13 -7.95
N THR A 438 -5.44 -41.05 -8.89
CA THR A 438 -5.72 -41.17 -10.33
C THR A 438 -6.22 -42.56 -10.70
N THR A 439 -5.64 -43.61 -10.10
CA THR A 439 -6.06 -45.00 -10.33
C THR A 439 -7.49 -45.22 -9.84
N VAL A 440 -7.80 -44.77 -8.62
CA VAL A 440 -9.15 -44.82 -8.04
C VAL A 440 -10.17 -44.07 -8.90
N SER A 441 -9.83 -42.86 -9.35
CA SER A 441 -10.70 -42.06 -10.24
C SER A 441 -10.92 -42.75 -11.60
N SER A 442 -9.88 -43.40 -12.13
CA SER A 442 -9.95 -44.15 -13.39
C SER A 442 -10.80 -45.41 -13.27
N LEU A 443 -10.78 -46.10 -12.13
CA LEU A 443 -11.65 -47.25 -11.86
C LEU A 443 -13.13 -46.83 -11.81
N LEU A 444 -13.44 -45.69 -11.17
CA LEU A 444 -14.80 -45.14 -11.17
C LEU A 444 -15.24 -44.71 -12.58
N LEU A 445 -14.33 -44.12 -13.36
CA LEU A 445 -14.58 -43.79 -14.76
C LEU A 445 -14.87 -45.04 -15.61
N LEU A 446 -14.12 -46.13 -15.41
CA LEU A 446 -14.37 -47.40 -16.09
C LEU A 446 -15.78 -47.94 -15.79
N ILE A 447 -16.19 -47.91 -14.52
CA ILE A 447 -17.55 -48.31 -14.12
C ILE A 447 -18.59 -47.42 -14.82
N LEU A 448 -18.37 -46.10 -14.82
CA LEU A 448 -19.25 -45.14 -15.48
C LEU A 448 -19.34 -45.39 -17.00
N ILE A 449 -18.23 -45.68 -17.67
CA ILE A 449 -18.19 -46.04 -19.09
C ILE A 449 -19.04 -47.29 -19.36
N CYS A 450 -18.96 -48.32 -18.50
CA CYS A 450 -19.82 -49.50 -18.63
C CYS A 450 -21.31 -49.14 -18.44
N LEU A 451 -21.64 -48.25 -17.50
CA LEU A 451 -23.02 -47.78 -17.30
C LEU A 451 -23.53 -46.97 -18.51
N THR A 452 -22.71 -46.07 -19.06
CA THR A 452 -23.10 -45.23 -20.20
C THR A 452 -23.27 -46.04 -21.46
N PHE A 453 -22.37 -46.98 -21.77
CA PHE A 453 -22.58 -47.92 -22.89
C PHE A 453 -23.80 -48.81 -22.65
N GLY A 454 -24.02 -49.28 -21.42
CA GLY A 454 -25.22 -50.03 -21.05
C GLY A 454 -26.52 -49.27 -21.34
N LEU A 455 -26.57 -47.99 -20.99
CA LEU A 455 -27.69 -47.09 -21.28
C LEU A 455 -27.81 -46.77 -22.77
N PHE A 456 -26.71 -46.47 -23.45
CA PHE A 456 -26.69 -46.12 -24.87
C PHE A 456 -27.24 -47.25 -25.74
N TYR A 457 -26.72 -48.46 -25.59
CA TYR A 457 -27.24 -49.63 -26.29
C TYR A 457 -28.64 -50.04 -25.79
N GLY A 458 -29.00 -49.70 -24.55
CA GLY A 458 -30.32 -49.92 -23.99
C GLY A 458 -31.43 -49.08 -24.61
N PHE A 459 -31.16 -47.79 -24.83
CA PHE A 459 -32.07 -46.83 -25.45
C PHE A 459 -32.06 -46.93 -26.98
N CYS A 460 -30.87 -46.92 -27.59
CA CYS A 460 -30.68 -46.83 -29.04
C CYS A 460 -30.56 -48.18 -29.74
N GLY A 461 -30.27 -49.28 -29.02
CA GLY A 461 -30.05 -50.59 -29.63
C GLY A 461 -31.34 -51.23 -30.16
N LYS A 462 -31.20 -52.01 -31.24
CA LYS A 462 -32.30 -52.84 -31.76
C LYS A 462 -32.63 -53.95 -30.75
N LYS A 463 -33.90 -54.38 -30.71
CA LYS A 463 -34.32 -55.51 -29.86
C LYS A 463 -33.65 -56.81 -30.35
N VAL A 464 -33.52 -57.80 -29.47
CA VAL A 464 -32.95 -59.11 -29.82
C VAL A 464 -34.04 -59.93 -30.52
N ASP A 465 -33.84 -60.23 -31.81
CA ASP A 465 -34.73 -61.09 -32.59
C ASP A 465 -34.23 -62.55 -32.55
N LEU A 466 -35.14 -63.48 -32.23
CA LEU A 466 -34.81 -64.89 -31.96
C LEU A 466 -34.84 -65.79 -33.20
N MET A 467 -35.28 -65.28 -34.36
CA MET A 467 -35.63 -66.11 -35.53
C MET A 467 -34.74 -65.90 -36.77
N TYR A 468 -33.96 -64.83 -36.85
CA TYR A 468 -32.94 -64.67 -37.89
C TYR A 468 -31.59 -64.44 -37.21
N GLY A 469 -30.72 -65.45 -37.30
CA GLY A 469 -29.31 -65.32 -36.94
C GLY A 469 -28.56 -64.46 -37.94
N THR A 470 -28.96 -63.19 -38.09
CA THR A 470 -28.17 -62.19 -38.79
C THR A 470 -27.26 -61.50 -37.77
N ASP A 471 -25.97 -61.60 -38.04
CA ASP A 471 -24.82 -61.25 -37.21
C ASP A 471 -24.66 -59.75 -36.88
N ASP A 472 -25.70 -59.06 -36.43
CA ASP A 472 -25.61 -57.69 -35.88
C ASP A 472 -25.16 -57.74 -34.40
N TYR A 473 -23.99 -58.33 -34.15
CA TYR A 473 -23.46 -58.56 -32.79
C TYR A 473 -23.11 -57.28 -32.01
N CYS A 474 -23.00 -56.12 -32.68
CA CYS A 474 -22.43 -54.92 -32.07
C CYS A 474 -23.48 -53.98 -31.42
N CYS A 475 -24.72 -53.90 -31.94
CA CYS A 475 -25.66 -52.81 -31.60
C CYS A 475 -27.08 -53.29 -31.22
N ASN A 476 -27.20 -54.24 -30.28
CA ASN A 476 -28.49 -54.70 -29.75
C ASN A 476 -28.66 -54.39 -28.26
N LYS A 477 -29.91 -54.42 -27.76
CA LYS A 477 -30.22 -54.19 -26.33
C LYS A 477 -29.58 -55.24 -25.42
N GLY A 478 -29.37 -56.46 -25.90
CA GLY A 478 -28.65 -57.52 -25.19
C GLY A 478 -27.21 -57.14 -24.85
N THR A 479 -26.50 -56.46 -25.77
CA THR A 479 -25.17 -55.87 -25.55
C THR A 479 -25.21 -54.83 -24.45
N GLY A 480 -26.23 -53.97 -24.41
CA GLY A 480 -26.47 -53.04 -23.30
C GLY A 480 -26.62 -53.76 -21.95
N GLY A 481 -27.39 -54.86 -21.92
CA GLY A 481 -27.53 -55.69 -20.72
C GLY A 481 -26.20 -56.30 -20.25
N ARG A 482 -25.31 -56.70 -21.17
CA ARG A 482 -23.96 -57.21 -20.85
C ARG A 482 -23.07 -56.13 -20.23
N TYR A 483 -23.07 -54.91 -20.78
CA TYR A 483 -22.32 -53.78 -20.20
C TYR A 483 -22.85 -53.37 -18.82
N LEU A 484 -24.18 -53.38 -18.60
CA LEU A 484 -24.75 -53.15 -17.27
C LEU A 484 -24.32 -54.21 -16.25
N MET A 485 -24.29 -55.49 -16.65
CA MET A 485 -23.79 -56.55 -15.79
C MET A 485 -22.28 -56.45 -15.54
N ALA A 486 -21.49 -56.05 -16.55
CA ALA A 486 -20.08 -55.76 -16.37
C ALA A 486 -19.87 -54.67 -15.32
N ALA A 487 -20.62 -53.56 -15.39
CA ALA A 487 -20.59 -52.51 -14.38
C ALA A 487 -20.90 -53.05 -12.97
N VAL A 488 -21.92 -53.90 -12.82
CA VAL A 488 -22.28 -54.54 -11.54
C VAL A 488 -21.13 -55.39 -10.98
N TYR A 489 -20.47 -56.19 -11.82
CA TYR A 489 -19.32 -56.99 -11.38
C TYR A 489 -18.14 -56.11 -10.96
N LEU A 490 -17.84 -55.04 -11.71
CA LEU A 490 -16.78 -54.10 -11.35
C LEU A 490 -17.10 -53.35 -10.05
N MET A 491 -18.36 -52.96 -9.83
CA MET A 491 -18.81 -52.36 -8.56
C MET A 491 -18.54 -53.33 -7.41
N PHE A 492 -19.00 -54.57 -7.47
CA PHE A 492 -18.75 -55.54 -6.39
C PHE A 492 -17.26 -55.81 -6.15
N LEU A 493 -16.46 -55.92 -7.22
CA LEU A 493 -15.03 -56.23 -7.13
C LEU A 493 -14.24 -55.11 -6.46
N PHE A 494 -14.46 -53.86 -6.89
CA PHE A 494 -13.61 -52.74 -6.47
C PHE A 494 -14.14 -51.97 -5.25
N THR A 495 -15.37 -52.23 -4.78
CA THR A 495 -15.96 -51.49 -3.65
C THR A 495 -15.08 -51.51 -2.40
N ILE A 496 -14.42 -52.63 -2.06
CA ILE A 496 -13.56 -52.71 -0.88
C ILE A 496 -12.34 -51.77 -0.98
N GLY A 497 -11.69 -51.72 -2.15
CA GLY A 497 -10.53 -50.85 -2.38
C GLY A 497 -10.92 -49.37 -2.41
N LEU A 498 -12.01 -49.05 -3.09
CA LEU A 498 -12.57 -47.69 -3.14
C LEU A 498 -13.00 -47.20 -1.74
N ALA A 499 -13.65 -48.06 -0.95
CA ALA A 499 -14.04 -47.76 0.43
C ALA A 499 -12.81 -47.55 1.33
N ALA A 500 -11.77 -48.38 1.20
CA ALA A 500 -10.54 -48.24 1.99
C ALA A 500 -9.86 -46.88 1.73
N VAL A 501 -9.67 -46.51 0.46
CA VAL A 501 -9.06 -45.22 0.09
C VAL A 501 -9.92 -44.04 0.56
N ALA A 502 -11.25 -44.12 0.40
CA ALA A 502 -12.16 -43.09 0.89
C ALA A 502 -12.09 -42.92 2.42
N VAL A 503 -11.98 -44.01 3.18
CA VAL A 503 -11.84 -43.96 4.64
C VAL A 503 -10.50 -43.36 5.05
N ILE A 504 -9.39 -43.72 4.40
CA ILE A 504 -8.07 -43.13 4.70
C ILE A 504 -8.11 -41.62 4.49
N HIS A 505 -8.64 -41.16 3.36
CA HIS A 505 -8.78 -39.72 3.08
C HIS A 505 -9.78 -39.03 4.00
N LEU A 506 -10.90 -39.68 4.36
CA LEU A 506 -11.84 -39.12 5.33
C LEU A 506 -11.14 -38.84 6.67
N LEU A 507 -10.42 -39.83 7.21
CA LEU A 507 -9.78 -39.71 8.52
C LEU A 507 -8.65 -38.67 8.49
N LEU A 508 -7.76 -38.72 7.50
CA LEU A 508 -6.67 -37.75 7.35
C LEU A 508 -7.19 -36.34 7.09
N GLY A 509 -8.23 -36.21 6.27
CA GLY A 509 -8.80 -34.93 5.85
C GLY A 509 -9.57 -34.23 6.96
N VAL A 510 -10.33 -34.98 7.76
CA VAL A 510 -11.01 -34.47 8.97
C VAL A 510 -9.99 -34.01 10.00
N VAL A 511 -8.93 -34.80 10.24
CA VAL A 511 -7.86 -34.40 11.14
C VAL A 511 -7.16 -33.13 10.65
N ALA A 512 -6.81 -33.06 9.36
CA ALA A 512 -6.16 -31.89 8.78
C ALA A 512 -7.03 -30.62 8.86
N GLU A 513 -8.32 -30.70 8.51
CA GLU A 513 -9.22 -29.54 8.57
C GLU A 513 -9.42 -29.06 10.02
N LYS A 514 -9.71 -29.99 10.94
CA LYS A 514 -9.99 -29.64 12.33
C LYS A 514 -8.74 -29.21 13.09
N THR A 515 -7.71 -30.05 13.13
CA THR A 515 -6.55 -29.78 13.99
C THR A 515 -5.64 -28.68 13.45
N VAL A 516 -5.44 -28.63 12.13
CA VAL A 516 -4.51 -27.68 11.51
C VAL A 516 -5.25 -26.46 10.99
N CYS A 517 -6.20 -26.63 10.07
CA CYS A 517 -6.74 -25.50 9.32
C CYS A 517 -7.68 -24.60 10.12
N GLU A 518 -8.59 -25.15 10.93
CA GLU A 518 -9.44 -24.36 11.82
C GLU A 518 -8.58 -23.59 12.84
N SER A 519 -7.50 -24.22 13.31
CA SER A 519 -6.55 -23.58 14.25
C SER A 519 -5.70 -22.48 13.66
N LEU A 520 -5.30 -22.62 12.39
CA LEU A 520 -4.52 -21.59 11.70
C LEU A 520 -5.40 -20.43 11.21
N LYS A 521 -6.65 -20.68 10.81
CA LYS A 521 -7.60 -19.66 10.34
C LYS A 521 -8.10 -18.76 11.47
N ASP A 522 -8.29 -19.30 12.68
CA ASP A 522 -8.67 -18.54 13.87
C ASP A 522 -7.64 -18.70 15.00
N PRO A 523 -6.56 -17.90 14.99
CA PRO A 523 -5.51 -17.94 15.99
C PRO A 523 -5.95 -17.19 17.26
N THR A 524 -7.00 -17.68 17.93
CA THR A 524 -7.43 -17.17 19.23
C THR A 524 -6.66 -17.85 20.37
N PRO A 525 -6.45 -17.16 21.51
CA PRO A 525 -5.80 -17.73 22.70
C PRO A 525 -6.55 -18.94 23.27
N ASN A 526 -7.85 -19.05 22.99
CA ASN A 526 -8.70 -20.15 23.44
C ASN A 526 -8.51 -21.43 22.61
N ASN A 527 -7.80 -21.35 21.48
CA ASN A 527 -7.50 -22.51 20.67
C ASN A 527 -6.36 -23.32 21.29
N GLN A 528 -6.65 -24.55 21.69
CA GLN A 528 -5.69 -25.43 22.35
C GLN A 528 -4.47 -25.76 21.50
N VAL A 529 -4.63 -25.90 20.17
CA VAL A 529 -3.51 -26.19 19.27
C VAL A 529 -2.54 -25.02 19.22
N MET A 530 -3.06 -23.79 19.13
CA MET A 530 -2.23 -22.59 19.13
C MET A 530 -1.59 -22.32 20.51
N SER A 531 -2.30 -22.63 21.60
CA SER A 531 -1.72 -22.58 22.96
C SER A 531 -0.53 -23.54 23.12
N LEU A 532 -0.62 -24.72 22.50
CA LEU A 532 0.44 -25.72 22.50
C LEU A 532 1.63 -25.31 21.62
N VAL A 533 1.38 -24.69 20.47
CA VAL A 533 2.45 -24.08 19.67
C VAL A 533 3.17 -23.00 20.48
N ASN A 534 2.45 -22.14 21.22
CA ASN A 534 3.09 -21.17 22.10
C ASN A 534 3.96 -21.84 23.17
N ASP A 535 3.46 -22.89 23.83
CA ASP A 535 4.20 -23.61 24.86
C ASP A 535 5.44 -24.33 24.31
N LEU A 536 5.35 -24.87 23.09
CA LEU A 536 6.50 -25.47 22.40
C LEU A 536 7.54 -24.42 22.01
N VAL A 537 7.12 -23.29 21.43
CA VAL A 537 8.01 -22.20 21.03
C VAL A 537 8.71 -21.60 22.25
N LYS A 538 7.97 -21.40 23.35
CA LYS A 538 8.51 -20.87 24.61
C LYS A 538 9.58 -21.76 25.26
N ASN A 539 9.50 -23.08 25.05
CA ASN A 539 10.38 -24.04 25.71
C ASN A 539 11.47 -24.65 24.80
N MET A 540 11.34 -24.52 23.46
CA MET A 540 12.40 -24.89 22.52
C MET A 540 13.57 -23.90 22.55
N ASP A 541 13.31 -22.68 23.01
CA ASP A 541 14.34 -21.66 23.13
C ASP A 541 15.07 -21.78 24.47
N ARG A 542 16.14 -22.59 24.48
CA ARG A 542 16.99 -22.85 25.66
C ARG A 542 18.14 -21.84 25.80
N ASP A 543 18.25 -20.86 24.92
CA ASP A 543 19.29 -19.84 25.02
C ASP A 543 18.80 -18.65 25.87
N PRO A 544 19.30 -18.46 27.11
CA PRO A 544 18.93 -17.32 27.95
C PRO A 544 19.36 -15.96 27.35
N LYS A 545 20.09 -15.94 26.23
CA LYS A 545 20.48 -14.74 25.48
C LYS A 545 19.61 -14.46 24.25
N SER A 546 18.64 -15.30 23.91
CA SER A 546 17.77 -15.03 22.76
C SER A 546 16.70 -13.99 23.13
N THR A 547 16.50 -13.01 22.24
CA THR A 547 15.44 -11.99 22.34
C THR A 547 14.03 -12.59 22.17
N THR A 548 13.93 -13.88 21.86
CA THR A 548 12.71 -14.64 21.60
C THR A 548 12.13 -15.30 22.86
N ALA A 549 12.86 -15.26 23.99
CA ALA A 549 12.39 -15.74 25.29
C ALA A 549 11.17 -14.94 25.80
N GLY A 550 9.96 -15.47 25.56
CA GLY A 550 8.70 -14.90 26.05
C GLY A 550 7.68 -14.50 24.98
N ILE A 551 7.97 -14.71 23.69
CA ILE A 551 7.03 -14.34 22.62
C ILE A 551 5.84 -15.32 22.56
N ASN A 552 4.64 -14.78 22.75
CA ASN A 552 3.39 -15.49 22.51
C ASN A 552 3.01 -15.35 21.02
N VAL A 553 3.17 -16.42 20.24
CA VAL A 553 2.94 -16.45 18.79
C VAL A 553 1.48 -16.14 18.45
N THR A 554 0.53 -16.60 19.26
CA THR A 554 -0.90 -16.26 19.10
C THR A 554 -1.15 -14.77 19.28
N HIS A 555 -0.59 -14.17 20.33
CA HIS A 555 -0.68 -12.72 20.54
C HIS A 555 -0.06 -11.97 19.36
N MET A 556 1.14 -12.38 18.93
CA MET A 556 1.86 -11.80 17.81
C MET A 556 1.03 -11.79 16.52
N ILE A 557 0.49 -12.94 16.12
CA ILE A 557 -0.34 -13.05 14.91
C ILE A 557 -1.59 -12.17 15.03
N SER A 558 -2.28 -12.21 16.17
CA SER A 558 -3.50 -11.42 16.39
C SER A 558 -3.25 -9.90 16.37
N SER A 559 -2.15 -9.43 16.97
CA SER A 559 -1.71 -8.03 16.93
C SER A 559 -1.30 -7.61 15.53
N CYS A 560 -0.71 -8.52 14.75
CA CYS A 560 -0.36 -8.24 13.36
C CYS A 560 -1.54 -8.19 12.41
N HIS A 561 -2.60 -8.96 12.66
CA HIS A 561 -3.88 -8.76 11.97
C HIS A 561 -4.50 -7.38 12.27
N ARG A 562 -4.26 -6.82 13.47
CA ARG A 562 -4.63 -5.44 13.83
C ARG A 562 -3.65 -4.37 13.33
N ASN A 563 -2.59 -4.77 12.60
CA ASN A 563 -1.55 -3.91 12.07
C ASN A 563 -0.86 -3.04 13.15
N GLU A 564 -0.63 -3.63 14.32
CA GLU A 564 0.11 -2.97 15.40
C GLU A 564 1.61 -2.84 15.07
N SER A 565 2.28 -1.92 15.75
CA SER A 565 3.73 -1.73 15.66
C SER A 565 4.47 -2.91 16.28
N ILE A 566 5.69 -3.16 15.81
CA ILE A 566 6.55 -4.22 16.36
C ILE A 566 6.79 -4.04 17.87
N TYR A 567 6.80 -2.79 18.35
CA TYR A 567 6.94 -2.44 19.76
C TYR A 567 5.81 -3.03 20.62
N LYS A 568 4.55 -2.89 20.18
CA LYS A 568 3.38 -3.43 20.88
C LYS A 568 3.30 -4.94 20.75
N VAL A 569 3.58 -5.45 19.55
CA VAL A 569 3.50 -6.87 19.20
C VAL A 569 4.44 -7.71 20.06
N LEU A 570 5.69 -7.27 20.22
CA LEU A 570 6.71 -7.94 21.03
C LEU A 570 6.66 -7.53 22.51
N SER A 571 5.72 -6.66 22.91
CA SER A 571 5.60 -6.14 24.28
C SER A 571 6.93 -5.62 24.83
N LEU A 572 7.67 -4.87 24.01
CA LEU A 572 9.00 -4.36 24.36
C LEU A 572 8.97 -3.32 25.49
N GLU A 573 7.78 -2.91 25.95
CA GLU A 573 7.60 -2.05 27.12
C GLU A 573 8.26 -2.60 28.39
N ALA A 574 8.28 -3.93 28.55
CA ALA A 574 8.94 -4.59 29.68
C ALA A 574 10.49 -4.58 29.60
N MET A 575 11.05 -4.48 28.39
CA MET A 575 12.51 -4.48 28.15
C MET A 575 13.08 -3.08 27.93
N MET A 576 12.30 -2.19 27.30
CA MET A 576 12.68 -0.83 26.95
C MET A 576 11.45 0.08 27.04
N ASN A 577 11.34 0.78 28.16
CA ASN A 577 10.28 1.78 28.35
C ASN A 577 10.66 3.09 27.64
N VAL A 578 10.15 3.27 26.42
CA VAL A 578 10.40 4.47 25.61
C VAL A 578 9.82 5.72 26.29
N SER A 579 8.83 5.57 27.19
CA SER A 579 8.28 6.67 27.99
C SER A 579 9.17 7.11 29.16
N GLN A 580 10.23 6.36 29.50
CA GLN A 580 11.25 6.75 30.48
C GLN A 580 12.54 7.30 29.85
N VAL A 581 12.61 7.33 28.51
CA VAL A 581 13.71 7.93 27.73
C VAL A 581 13.78 9.47 27.93
N SER A 582 12.90 10.09 28.73
CA SER A 582 13.08 11.46 29.22
C SER A 582 14.36 11.66 30.05
N GLN A 583 15.01 10.57 30.50
CA GLN A 583 16.36 10.57 31.08
C GLN A 583 17.48 10.85 30.05
N PHE A 584 17.16 10.94 28.76
CA PHE A 584 18.07 11.41 27.69
C PHE A 584 18.23 12.95 27.69
N LYS A 585 17.84 13.64 28.77
CA LYS A 585 18.34 14.98 29.04
C LYS A 585 19.83 14.85 29.37
N PHE A 586 20.71 14.80 28.36
CA PHE A 586 22.18 14.68 28.49
C PHE A 586 22.81 15.94 29.11
N GLY A 587 22.30 16.40 30.25
CA GLY A 587 22.67 17.66 30.87
C GLY A 587 22.31 18.89 30.04
N ILE A 588 21.55 18.78 28.93
CA ILE A 588 21.19 19.94 28.10
C ILE A 588 20.39 20.95 28.92
N ALA A 589 19.43 20.48 29.72
CA ALA A 589 18.67 21.33 30.62
C ALA A 589 19.55 21.96 31.72
N ASP A 590 20.54 21.22 32.23
CA ASP A 590 21.44 21.70 33.27
C ASP A 590 22.41 22.76 32.72
N GLU A 591 22.99 22.56 31.54
CA GLU A 591 23.85 23.53 30.85
C GLU A 591 23.07 24.79 30.45
N MET A 592 21.79 24.66 30.09
CA MET A 592 20.91 25.81 29.84
C MET A 592 20.57 26.57 31.12
N ALA A 593 20.35 25.88 32.24
CA ALA A 593 20.14 26.51 33.54
C ALA A 593 21.42 27.18 34.08
N GLU A 594 22.59 26.64 33.76
CA GLU A 594 23.90 27.23 34.07
C GLU A 594 24.11 28.53 33.25
N MET A 595 23.77 28.50 31.94
CA MET A 595 23.79 29.69 31.08
C MET A 595 22.92 30.82 31.67
N GLN A 596 21.72 30.50 32.13
CA GLN A 596 20.80 31.48 32.72
C GLN A 596 21.42 32.18 33.95
N LYS A 597 22.17 31.48 34.78
CA LYS A 597 22.79 32.05 36.00
C LYS A 597 23.99 32.97 35.71
N GLN A 598 24.62 32.80 34.55
CA GLN A 598 25.81 33.57 34.14
C GLN A 598 25.44 34.91 33.50
N ILE A 599 24.23 35.04 32.95
CA ILE A 599 23.74 36.30 32.38
C ILE A 599 23.46 37.30 33.52
N LYS A 600 24.44 38.17 33.81
CA LYS A 600 24.29 39.30 34.74
C LYS A 600 24.57 40.60 33.99
N ILE A 601 23.55 41.46 33.88
CA ILE A 601 23.69 42.80 33.33
C ILE A 601 23.81 43.79 34.48
N SER A 602 24.78 44.70 34.38
CA SER A 602 24.98 45.77 35.34
C SER A 602 23.99 46.91 35.09
N ASN A 603 23.50 47.54 36.15
CA ASN A 603 22.50 48.64 36.09
C ASN A 603 23.02 49.94 35.45
N ASP A 604 24.30 49.98 35.05
CA ASP A 604 25.01 51.22 34.71
C ASP A 604 25.04 51.48 33.19
N VAL A 605 23.87 51.36 32.56
CA VAL A 605 23.70 51.70 31.14
C VAL A 605 23.31 53.16 31.05
N THR A 606 24.21 54.01 30.54
CA THR A 606 23.90 55.41 30.21
C THR A 606 23.78 55.56 28.69
N ILE A 607 22.54 55.65 28.20
CA ILE A 607 22.25 55.83 26.78
C ILE A 607 22.62 57.25 26.31
N LEU A 608 22.32 58.28 27.09
CA LEU A 608 22.65 59.65 26.75
C LEU A 608 23.01 60.43 28.02
N THR A 609 24.14 61.13 28.01
CA THR A 609 24.56 61.96 29.14
C THR A 609 23.66 63.17 29.28
N ASP A 610 23.49 63.67 30.51
CA ASP A 610 22.69 64.88 30.76
C ASP A 610 23.24 66.07 29.97
N GLU A 611 24.57 66.15 29.81
CA GLU A 611 25.22 67.15 28.99
C GLU A 611 24.82 67.07 27.50
N ALA A 612 24.72 65.86 26.94
CA ALA A 612 24.29 65.67 25.55
C ALA A 612 22.80 65.99 25.38
N LYS A 613 21.95 65.69 26.36
CA LYS A 613 20.53 66.08 26.37
C LYS A 613 20.37 67.60 26.36
N THR A 614 21.09 68.30 27.23
CA THR A 614 21.06 69.77 27.30
C THR A 614 21.49 70.37 25.96
N ARG A 615 22.58 69.88 25.36
CA ARG A 615 23.05 70.37 24.05
C ARG A 615 22.09 70.10 22.90
N LEU A 616 21.40 68.94 22.90
CA LEU A 616 20.35 68.64 21.92
C LEU A 616 19.13 69.57 22.08
N LEU A 617 18.74 69.88 23.31
CA LEU A 617 17.68 70.84 23.60
C LEU A 617 18.08 72.26 23.21
N GLU A 618 19.32 72.67 23.45
CA GLU A 618 19.88 73.95 23.00
C GLU A 618 19.82 74.04 21.47
N LEU A 619 20.21 72.98 20.77
CA LEU A 619 20.10 72.89 19.31
C LEU A 619 18.65 72.96 18.83
N ALA A 620 17.71 72.28 19.50
CA ALA A 620 16.28 72.34 19.20
C ALA A 620 15.68 73.74 19.42
N SER A 621 16.26 74.51 20.34
CA SER A 621 15.89 75.89 20.63
C SER A 621 16.61 76.94 19.77
N SER A 622 17.58 76.51 18.97
CA SER A 622 18.35 77.40 18.09
C SER A 622 17.50 77.87 16.90
N SER A 623 17.90 79.01 16.31
CA SER A 623 17.26 79.57 15.11
C SER A 623 17.40 78.69 13.86
N LEU A 624 18.09 77.54 13.96
CA LEU A 624 18.23 76.55 12.91
C LEU A 624 16.88 75.90 12.54
N SER A 625 15.96 75.75 13.51
CA SER A 625 14.62 75.18 13.26
C SER A 625 13.66 76.15 12.56
N ASP A 626 13.99 77.44 12.52
CA ASP A 626 13.14 78.52 11.99
C ASP A 626 13.68 79.13 10.67
N LEU A 627 14.65 78.46 10.03
CA LEU A 627 15.27 78.95 8.80
C LEU A 627 14.27 78.96 7.64
N ASN A 628 13.99 80.16 7.11
CA ASN A 628 13.17 80.34 5.94
C ASN A 628 14.02 80.75 4.73
N PHE A 629 14.03 79.91 3.70
CA PHE A 629 14.82 80.11 2.50
C PHE A 629 14.06 80.75 1.33
N THR A 630 12.80 81.15 1.50
CA THR A 630 12.00 81.76 0.42
C THR A 630 12.70 82.97 -0.20
N SER A 631 13.36 83.80 0.62
CA SER A 631 14.11 84.97 0.13
C SER A 631 15.33 84.63 -0.74
N TYR A 632 15.92 83.43 -0.59
CA TYR A 632 17.03 82.96 -1.42
C TYR A 632 16.56 82.50 -2.79
N ILE A 633 15.46 81.74 -2.79
CA ILE A 633 14.82 81.23 -4.00
C ILE A 633 14.33 82.42 -4.84
N ASP A 634 13.67 83.40 -4.22
CA ASP A 634 13.18 84.60 -4.92
C ASP A 634 14.30 85.45 -5.53
N LEU A 635 15.45 85.57 -4.86
CA LEU A 635 16.58 86.37 -5.35
C LEU A 635 17.28 85.72 -6.56
N VAL A 636 17.29 84.39 -6.60
CA VAL A 636 17.87 83.56 -7.66
C VAL A 636 16.92 83.38 -8.85
N GLU A 637 15.60 83.32 -8.62
CA GLU A 637 14.60 83.17 -9.68
C GLU A 637 14.41 84.43 -10.54
N ASN A 638 14.86 85.59 -10.05
CA ASN A 638 14.85 86.84 -10.81
C ASN A 638 15.98 86.88 -11.86
N GLN A 639 15.67 87.40 -13.06
CA GLN A 639 16.67 87.58 -14.14
C GLN A 639 17.89 88.37 -13.63
N ILE A 640 19.09 87.77 -13.66
CA ILE A 640 20.34 88.34 -13.10
C ILE A 640 20.76 89.64 -13.82
N ALA A 641 20.59 89.69 -15.14
CA ALA A 641 20.87 90.86 -15.98
C ALA A 641 19.60 91.39 -16.65
N SER A 642 19.48 92.72 -16.77
CA SER A 642 18.32 93.37 -17.42
C SER A 642 18.27 93.17 -18.94
N ILE A 643 19.41 92.79 -19.57
CA ILE A 643 19.58 92.65 -21.01
C ILE A 643 20.38 91.38 -21.30
N ASP A 644 20.01 90.68 -22.37
CA ASP A 644 20.71 89.49 -22.88
C ASP A 644 22.00 89.92 -23.62
N LEU A 645 23.15 89.66 -22.99
CA LEU A 645 24.47 90.03 -23.52
C LEU A 645 24.81 89.27 -24.81
N ASN A 646 24.29 88.06 -25.01
CA ASN A 646 24.51 87.30 -26.25
C ASN A 646 23.79 87.98 -27.42
N LYS A 647 22.59 88.50 -27.19
CA LYS A 647 21.89 89.31 -28.21
C LYS A 647 22.63 90.63 -28.48
N LEU A 648 23.21 91.25 -27.45
CA LEU A 648 24.02 92.45 -27.62
C LEU A 648 25.28 92.18 -28.48
N ILE A 649 25.98 91.07 -28.24
CA ILE A 649 27.12 90.62 -29.05
C ILE A 649 26.71 90.43 -30.52
N LEU A 650 25.58 89.75 -30.77
CA LEU A 650 25.09 89.54 -32.13
C LEU A 650 24.83 90.86 -32.87
N VAL A 651 24.20 91.83 -32.19
CA VAL A 651 23.93 93.16 -32.76
C VAL A 651 25.23 93.91 -33.04
N ILE A 652 26.21 93.88 -32.13
CA ILE A 652 27.51 94.53 -32.35
C ILE A 652 28.24 93.88 -33.53
N ASN A 653 28.28 92.54 -33.60
CA ASN A 653 28.91 91.82 -34.71
C ASN A 653 28.26 92.13 -36.07
N GLU A 654 26.93 92.12 -36.16
CA GLU A 654 26.20 92.54 -37.37
C GLU A 654 26.46 94.00 -37.74
N THR A 655 26.63 94.86 -36.74
CA THR A 655 26.99 96.27 -36.96
C THR A 655 28.42 96.39 -37.49
N THR A 656 29.39 95.63 -36.96
CA THR A 656 30.77 95.64 -37.45
C THR A 656 30.91 95.13 -38.89
N LYS A 657 30.06 94.20 -39.34
CA LYS A 657 30.05 93.73 -40.74
C LYS A 657 29.70 94.83 -41.75
N LYS A 658 29.00 95.88 -41.29
CA LYS A 658 28.60 97.03 -42.11
C LYS A 658 29.61 98.18 -42.09
N LEU A 659 30.65 98.09 -41.26
CA LEU A 659 31.72 99.08 -41.13
C LEU A 659 32.93 98.71 -41.99
N ARG A 660 33.74 99.70 -42.38
CA ARG A 660 34.97 99.45 -43.16
C ARG A 660 36.12 99.06 -42.22
N PRO A 661 37.03 98.16 -42.62
CA PRO A 661 38.16 97.76 -41.78
C PRO A 661 39.15 98.88 -41.47
N GLU A 662 39.12 100.00 -42.20
CA GLU A 662 39.94 101.18 -41.92
C GLU A 662 39.38 102.05 -40.77
N ASP A 663 38.11 101.85 -40.39
CA ASP A 663 37.47 102.63 -39.33
C ASP A 663 38.01 102.19 -37.96
N THR A 664 38.52 103.13 -37.17
CA THR A 664 39.00 102.87 -35.80
C THR A 664 37.93 102.22 -34.92
N VAL A 665 36.65 102.58 -35.13
CA VAL A 665 35.51 102.02 -34.40
C VAL A 665 35.27 100.53 -34.71
N TYR A 666 35.69 100.03 -35.87
CA TYR A 666 35.57 98.60 -36.22
C TYR A 666 36.34 97.70 -35.24
N TYR A 667 37.61 98.02 -34.98
CA TYR A 667 38.45 97.25 -34.05
C TYR A 667 38.01 97.47 -32.60
N GLU A 668 37.59 98.68 -32.24
CA GLU A 668 37.08 98.99 -30.89
C GLU A 668 35.83 98.17 -30.54
N LEU A 669 34.84 98.08 -31.45
CA LEU A 669 33.63 97.29 -31.23
C LEU A 669 33.91 95.78 -31.16
N ARG A 670 34.88 95.28 -31.94
CA ARG A 670 35.28 93.86 -31.90
C ARG A 670 35.99 93.51 -30.58
N ASN A 671 36.81 94.43 -30.06
CA ASN A 671 37.40 94.28 -28.72
C ASN A 671 36.33 94.35 -27.62
N ASP A 672 35.32 95.21 -27.78
CA ASP A 672 34.18 95.28 -26.87
C ASP A 672 33.37 93.98 -26.90
N VAL A 673 33.18 93.35 -28.07
CA VAL A 673 32.57 92.00 -28.20
C VAL A 673 33.39 90.95 -27.46
N MET A 674 34.70 90.89 -27.66
CA MET A 674 35.57 89.93 -26.93
C MET A 674 35.48 90.13 -25.41
N TYR A 675 35.40 91.37 -24.95
CA TYR A 675 35.19 91.69 -23.54
C TYR A 675 33.82 91.22 -23.06
N ILE A 676 32.74 91.46 -23.81
CA ILE A 676 31.37 91.03 -23.45
C ILE A 676 31.25 89.49 -23.47
N GLU A 677 31.86 88.79 -24.44
CA GLU A 677 31.92 87.32 -24.48
C GLU A 677 32.68 86.77 -23.28
N GLY A 678 33.85 87.35 -22.98
CA GLY A 678 34.62 87.02 -21.79
C GLY A 678 33.84 87.27 -20.51
N PHE A 679 33.06 88.34 -20.44
CA PHE A 679 32.23 88.70 -19.28
C PHE A 679 31.01 87.77 -19.12
N GLN A 680 30.36 87.40 -20.23
CA GLN A 680 29.27 86.42 -20.25
C GLN A 680 29.74 85.10 -19.63
N VAL A 681 30.85 84.54 -20.12
CA VAL A 681 31.34 83.23 -19.66
C VAL A 681 31.95 83.31 -18.25
N ASN A 682 32.74 84.35 -17.97
CA ASN A 682 33.51 84.40 -16.72
C ASN A 682 32.77 84.97 -15.52
N VAL A 683 31.64 85.66 -15.74
CA VAL A 683 30.83 86.28 -14.69
C VAL A 683 29.40 85.77 -14.74
N LEU A 684 28.68 85.97 -15.85
CA LEU A 684 27.24 85.68 -15.89
C LEU A 684 26.93 84.18 -15.81
N ASP A 685 27.59 83.35 -16.62
CA ASP A 685 27.38 81.89 -16.62
C ASP A 685 27.79 81.27 -15.28
N LYS A 686 28.89 81.75 -14.67
CA LYS A 686 29.31 81.32 -13.32
C LYS A 686 28.29 81.70 -12.26
N MET A 687 27.69 82.90 -12.34
CA MET A 687 26.62 83.28 -11.43
C MET A 687 25.36 82.42 -11.61
N ILE A 688 25.02 82.03 -12.84
CA ILE A 688 23.90 81.12 -13.10
C ILE A 688 24.17 79.74 -12.48
N ASP A 689 25.37 79.18 -12.66
CA ASP A 689 25.77 77.91 -12.06
C ASP A 689 25.73 77.96 -10.52
N LEU A 690 26.35 78.99 -9.94
CA LEU A 690 26.33 79.21 -8.48
C LEU A 690 24.92 79.38 -7.94
N SER A 691 24.04 80.07 -8.67
CA SER A 691 22.64 80.25 -8.28
C SER A 691 21.86 78.92 -8.29
N LYS A 692 22.11 78.06 -9.28
CA LYS A 692 21.52 76.72 -9.35
C LYS A 692 21.98 75.85 -8.18
N ARG A 693 23.29 75.84 -7.91
CA ARG A 693 23.88 75.11 -6.78
C ARG A 693 23.37 75.63 -5.43
N LEU A 694 23.18 76.93 -5.30
CA LEU A 694 22.58 77.54 -4.11
C LEU A 694 21.15 77.03 -3.90
N ARG A 695 20.32 77.01 -4.95
CA ARG A 695 18.95 76.47 -4.91
C ARG A 695 18.92 75.00 -4.48
N GLU A 696 19.75 74.17 -5.09
CA GLU A 696 19.85 72.74 -4.75
C GLU A 696 20.26 72.54 -3.29
N SER A 697 21.32 73.22 -2.83
CA SER A 697 21.82 73.13 -1.45
C SER A 697 20.77 73.61 -0.43
N THR A 698 20.02 74.64 -0.79
CA THR A 698 18.96 75.22 0.05
C THR A 698 17.75 74.29 0.19
N ASN A 699 17.31 73.68 -0.91
CA ASN A 699 16.21 72.70 -0.89
C ASN A 699 16.59 71.45 -0.11
N ASN A 700 17.81 70.92 -0.33
CA ASN A 700 18.32 69.77 0.40
C ASN A 700 18.35 70.06 1.91
N LEU A 701 18.89 71.21 2.31
CA LEU A 701 18.91 71.62 3.71
C LEU A 701 17.51 71.72 4.33
N GLN A 702 16.52 72.22 3.58
CA GLN A 702 15.13 72.31 4.05
C GLN A 702 14.46 70.94 4.21
N GLU A 703 14.82 69.95 3.40
CA GLU A 703 14.36 68.56 3.57
C GLU A 703 15.09 67.87 4.72
N ASP A 704 16.41 68.03 4.81
CA ASP A 704 17.26 67.39 5.82
C ASP A 704 16.94 67.88 7.25
N LEU A 705 16.49 69.12 7.43
CA LEU A 705 16.07 69.67 8.73
C LEU A 705 14.79 69.04 9.31
N LYS A 706 14.01 68.31 8.49
CA LYS A 706 12.71 67.75 8.92
C LYS A 706 12.84 66.40 9.62
N PHE A 707 13.80 65.56 9.23
CA PHE A 707 14.00 64.21 9.81
C PHE A 707 12.72 63.34 9.92
N ASN A 708 11.80 63.42 8.94
CA ASN A 708 10.45 62.81 8.95
C ASN A 708 9.46 63.38 9.99
N TYR A 709 9.80 64.48 10.66
CA TYR A 709 8.92 65.27 11.50
C TYR A 709 8.59 66.61 10.83
N THR A 710 7.74 67.42 11.46
CA THR A 710 7.39 68.75 10.93
C THR A 710 8.53 69.77 11.09
N SER A 711 9.40 69.58 12.09
CA SER A 711 10.53 70.44 12.41
C SER A 711 11.62 69.67 13.17
N LEU A 712 12.85 70.17 13.12
CA LEU A 712 13.98 69.66 13.90
C LEU A 712 13.67 69.64 15.41
N ARG A 713 13.00 70.69 15.89
CA ARG A 713 12.58 70.80 17.29
C ARG A 713 11.65 69.67 17.71
N GLN A 714 10.61 69.39 16.91
CA GLN A 714 9.69 68.30 17.21
C GLN A 714 10.38 66.93 17.18
N ALA A 715 11.30 66.74 16.23
CA ALA A 715 12.08 65.51 16.11
C ALA A 715 12.94 65.26 17.37
N ILE A 716 13.67 66.28 17.84
CA ILE A 716 14.52 66.18 19.03
C ILE A 716 13.67 65.99 20.29
N ASP A 717 12.60 66.78 20.47
CA ASP A 717 11.74 66.69 21.67
C ASP A 717 11.08 65.31 21.80
N GLN A 718 10.64 64.72 20.69
CA GLN A 718 10.01 63.39 20.71
C GLN A 718 11.02 62.28 20.93
N LEU A 719 12.16 62.30 20.24
CA LEU A 719 13.18 61.27 20.39
C LEU A 719 13.89 61.32 21.74
N LEU A 720 14.08 62.51 22.33
CA LEU A 720 14.60 62.62 23.69
C LEU A 720 13.65 61.99 24.71
N ARG A 721 12.34 62.20 24.59
CA ARG A 721 11.35 61.50 25.43
C ARG A 721 11.42 59.99 25.27
N GLU A 722 11.45 59.49 24.04
CA GLU A 722 11.54 58.05 23.78
C GLU A 722 12.86 57.44 24.31
N VAL A 723 13.97 58.18 24.26
CA VAL A 723 15.27 57.77 24.82
C VAL A 723 15.28 57.84 26.34
N ASP A 724 14.62 58.82 26.96
CA ASP A 724 14.45 58.91 28.42
C ASP A 724 13.60 57.75 28.95
N ASP A 725 12.49 57.45 28.28
CA ASP A 725 11.65 56.28 28.59
C ASP A 725 12.46 54.98 28.49
N ALA A 726 13.28 54.83 27.44
CA ALA A 726 14.15 53.67 27.25
C ALA A 726 15.23 53.58 28.33
N GLN A 727 15.84 54.72 28.71
CA GLN A 727 16.85 54.82 29.76
C GLN A 727 16.28 54.43 31.12
N GLU A 728 15.11 54.96 31.48
CA GLU A 728 14.41 54.64 32.72
C GLU A 728 14.04 53.15 32.77
N TYR A 729 13.50 52.62 31.66
CA TYR A 729 13.15 51.21 31.55
C TYR A 729 14.37 50.29 31.73
N LEU A 730 15.48 50.56 31.05
CA LEU A 730 16.70 49.74 31.18
C LEU A 730 17.32 49.83 32.58
N GLN A 731 17.26 50.99 33.24
CA GLN A 731 17.78 51.15 34.60
C GLN A 731 16.91 50.46 35.66
N GLN A 732 15.59 50.52 35.52
CA GLN A 732 14.65 49.97 36.49
C GLN A 732 14.35 48.48 36.26
N HIS A 733 14.19 48.07 35.00
CA HIS A 733 13.69 46.74 34.62
C HIS A 733 14.67 45.94 33.76
N GLY A 734 15.76 46.54 33.26
CA GLY A 734 16.68 45.90 32.30
C GLY A 734 17.27 44.55 32.76
N PRO A 735 17.85 44.44 33.97
CA PRO A 735 18.40 43.17 34.46
C PRO A 735 17.34 42.06 34.54
N ASP A 736 16.16 42.38 35.09
CA ASP A 736 15.06 41.42 35.26
C ASP A 736 14.48 41.00 33.90
N GLU A 737 14.35 41.95 32.96
CA GLU A 737 13.82 41.68 31.63
C GLU A 737 14.76 40.79 30.81
N VAL A 738 16.08 40.96 30.92
CA VAL A 738 17.02 40.06 30.24
C VAL A 738 17.02 38.65 30.84
N VAL A 739 16.92 38.52 32.16
CA VAL A 739 16.76 37.19 32.79
C VAL A 739 15.48 36.51 32.31
N LYS A 740 14.41 37.27 32.15
CA LYS A 740 13.11 36.79 31.64
C LYS A 740 13.17 36.39 30.17
N LEU A 741 13.79 37.20 29.31
CA LEU A 741 13.99 36.88 27.89
C LEU A 741 14.87 35.63 27.72
N ALA A 742 15.92 35.49 28.54
CA ALA A 742 16.76 34.29 28.58
C ALA A 742 15.96 33.05 29.02
N GLN A 743 15.06 33.19 29.99
CA GLN A 743 14.19 32.10 30.43
C GLN A 743 13.25 31.65 29.32
N ILE A 744 12.60 32.59 28.62
CA ILE A 744 11.70 32.28 27.50
C ILE A 744 12.48 31.59 26.36
N PHE A 745 13.71 32.04 26.07
CA PHE A 745 14.57 31.40 25.08
C PHE A 745 14.88 29.94 25.46
N VAL A 746 15.27 29.68 26.71
CA VAL A 746 15.56 28.33 27.20
C VAL A 746 14.33 27.43 27.12
N ASP A 747 13.16 27.92 27.55
CA ASP A 747 11.91 27.17 27.51
C ASP A 747 11.53 26.77 26.07
N GLU A 748 11.62 27.71 25.11
CA GLU A 748 11.30 27.44 23.72
C GLU A 748 12.33 26.52 23.04
N PHE A 749 13.62 26.66 23.37
CA PHE A 749 14.66 25.74 22.91
C PHE A 749 14.41 24.31 23.42
N MET A 750 14.08 24.15 24.71
CA MET A 750 13.82 22.85 25.32
C MET A 750 12.57 22.19 24.75
N LYS A 751 11.58 22.96 24.33
CA LYS A 751 10.36 22.48 23.68
C LYS A 751 10.64 21.79 22.35
N HIS A 752 11.63 22.22 21.56
CA HIS A 752 12.06 21.48 20.35
C HIS A 752 12.58 20.08 20.69
N ILE A 753 13.37 19.96 21.75
CA ILE A 753 13.89 18.67 22.25
C ILE A 753 12.75 17.79 22.76
N GLU A 754 11.83 18.36 23.54
CA GLU A 754 10.65 17.64 24.06
C GLU A 754 9.74 17.15 22.93
N ASN A 755 9.49 17.97 21.91
CA ASN A 755 8.67 17.58 20.77
C ASN A 755 9.32 16.46 19.95
N TYR A 756 10.64 16.49 19.75
CA TYR A 756 11.35 15.37 19.14
C TYR A 756 11.27 14.10 20.00
N TYR A 757 11.41 14.23 21.31
CA TYR A 757 11.24 13.11 22.24
C TYR A 757 9.83 12.48 22.12
N LEU A 758 8.78 13.31 22.17
CA LEU A 758 7.40 12.86 21.99
C LEU A 758 7.19 12.20 20.62
N ARG A 759 7.83 12.72 19.56
CA ARG A 759 7.85 12.08 18.25
C ARG A 759 8.49 10.70 18.31
N VAL A 760 9.66 10.54 18.94
CA VAL A 760 10.33 9.24 19.07
C VAL A 760 9.43 8.23 19.79
N VAL A 761 8.81 8.64 20.91
CA VAL A 761 7.86 7.80 21.66
C VAL A 761 6.66 7.40 20.79
N SER A 762 6.03 8.38 20.14
CA SER A 762 4.83 8.16 19.34
C SER A 762 5.10 7.28 18.12
N MET A 763 6.17 7.58 17.37
CA MET A 763 6.57 6.81 16.18
C MET A 763 6.96 5.39 16.55
N THR A 764 7.73 5.19 17.62
CA THR A 764 8.10 3.84 18.09
C THR A 764 6.88 3.04 18.54
N LYS A 765 5.95 3.66 19.29
CA LYS A 765 4.75 2.96 19.77
C LYS A 765 3.73 2.66 18.67
N ASN A 766 3.60 3.50 17.64
CA ASN A 766 2.46 3.44 16.72
C ASN A 766 2.80 3.24 15.24
N SER A 767 4.02 3.59 14.80
CA SER A 767 4.35 3.70 13.38
C SER A 767 5.45 2.77 12.93
N ILE A 768 6.49 2.57 13.74
CA ILE A 768 7.64 1.75 13.37
C ILE A 768 7.27 0.25 13.33
N GLY A 769 7.65 -0.41 12.24
CA GLY A 769 7.53 -1.85 12.09
C GLY A 769 6.08 -2.33 12.14
N LYS A 770 5.16 -1.64 11.47
CA LYS A 770 3.76 -2.10 11.35
C LYS A 770 3.69 -3.49 10.71
N CYS A 771 3.16 -4.48 11.43
CA CYS A 771 3.33 -5.88 11.05
C CYS A 771 2.22 -6.47 10.14
N TRP A 772 1.50 -5.63 9.39
CA TRP A 772 0.62 -6.11 8.32
C TRP A 772 1.32 -7.07 7.33
N PRO A 773 2.57 -6.84 6.87
CA PRO A 773 3.26 -7.76 5.97
C PRO A 773 3.43 -9.17 6.54
N ILE A 774 3.70 -9.29 7.85
CA ILE A 774 3.78 -10.59 8.54
C ILE A 774 2.41 -11.27 8.55
N SER A 775 1.35 -10.51 8.87
CA SER A 775 -0.04 -11.02 8.81
C SER A 775 -0.41 -11.49 7.39
N GLN A 776 0.01 -10.76 6.36
CA GLN A 776 -0.23 -11.11 4.97
C GLN A 776 0.53 -12.39 4.57
N ALA A 777 1.80 -12.52 4.94
CA ALA A 777 2.60 -13.73 4.71
C ALA A 777 2.01 -14.95 5.45
N TYR A 778 1.56 -14.78 6.69
CA TYR A 778 0.87 -15.81 7.45
C TYR A 778 -0.42 -16.25 6.74
N ASN A 779 -1.31 -15.33 6.40
CA ASN A 779 -2.56 -15.64 5.72
C ASN A 779 -2.35 -16.31 4.34
N ALA A 780 -1.35 -15.86 3.58
CA ALA A 780 -0.98 -16.49 2.31
C ALA A 780 -0.53 -17.95 2.51
N THR A 781 0.22 -18.23 3.57
CA THR A 781 0.64 -19.59 3.95
C THR A 781 -0.55 -20.45 4.37
N VAL A 782 -1.45 -19.92 5.20
CA VAL A 782 -2.68 -20.61 5.61
C VAL A 782 -3.56 -20.94 4.41
N ILE A 783 -3.72 -20.01 3.47
CA ILE A 783 -4.49 -20.25 2.24
C ILE A 783 -3.81 -21.29 1.34
N SER A 784 -2.49 -21.25 1.22
CA SER A 784 -1.73 -22.23 0.44
C SER A 784 -1.87 -23.64 1.01
N MET A 785 -1.85 -23.80 2.33
CA MET A 785 -2.04 -25.10 2.96
C MET A 785 -3.51 -25.54 3.00
N CYS A 786 -4.40 -24.70 3.51
CA CYS A 786 -5.77 -25.10 3.80
C CYS A 786 -6.69 -25.03 2.59
N SER A 787 -6.59 -23.94 1.82
CA SER A 787 -7.50 -23.73 0.70
C SER A 787 -7.03 -24.43 -0.57
N LYS A 788 -5.72 -24.49 -0.84
CA LYS A 788 -5.18 -25.15 -2.05
C LYS A 788 -4.90 -26.64 -1.88
N ILE A 789 -4.76 -27.17 -0.66
CA ILE A 789 -4.47 -28.61 -0.44
C ILE A 789 -5.61 -29.29 0.32
N VAL A 790 -5.93 -28.84 1.53
CA VAL A 790 -6.89 -29.55 2.41
C VAL A 790 -8.33 -29.51 1.88
N ASN A 791 -8.77 -28.40 1.28
CA ASN A 791 -10.09 -28.32 0.65
C ASN A 791 -10.25 -29.33 -0.51
N PRO A 792 -9.35 -29.38 -1.52
CA PRO A 792 -9.35 -30.43 -2.53
C PRO A 792 -9.25 -31.85 -1.94
N PHE A 793 -8.37 -32.06 -0.95
CA PHE A 793 -8.22 -33.35 -0.25
C PHE A 793 -9.55 -33.85 0.31
N ASN A 794 -10.29 -32.96 0.97
CA ASN A 794 -11.61 -33.28 1.50
C ASN A 794 -12.68 -33.44 0.41
N GLY A 795 -12.63 -32.61 -0.63
CA GLY A 795 -13.50 -32.75 -1.79
C GLY A 795 -13.34 -34.10 -2.50
N TYR A 796 -12.14 -34.67 -2.50
CA TYR A 796 -11.83 -35.95 -3.14
C TYR A 796 -12.58 -37.13 -2.49
N TRP A 797 -12.48 -37.30 -1.16
CA TRP A 797 -13.17 -38.42 -0.50
C TRP A 797 -14.69 -38.27 -0.49
N VAL A 798 -15.23 -37.04 -0.43
CA VAL A 798 -16.67 -36.80 -0.62
C VAL A 798 -17.10 -37.23 -2.02
N SER A 799 -16.28 -36.92 -3.03
CA SER A 799 -16.52 -37.28 -4.43
C SER A 799 -16.46 -38.79 -4.69
N ILE A 800 -15.72 -39.56 -3.89
CA ILE A 800 -15.78 -41.03 -3.91
C ILE A 800 -16.98 -41.53 -3.09
N GLY A 801 -17.18 -40.95 -1.90
CA GLY A 801 -18.18 -41.40 -0.93
C GLY A 801 -19.61 -41.41 -1.48
N TRP A 802 -20.03 -40.36 -2.20
CA TRP A 802 -21.36 -40.34 -2.82
C TRP A 802 -21.50 -41.30 -4.01
N CYS A 803 -20.41 -41.64 -4.73
CA CYS A 803 -20.40 -42.62 -5.80
C CYS A 803 -20.65 -44.00 -5.19
N LEU A 804 -19.95 -44.32 -4.09
CA LEU A 804 -20.17 -45.53 -3.31
C LEU A 804 -21.59 -45.63 -2.77
N ALA A 805 -22.15 -44.52 -2.25
CA ALA A 805 -23.54 -44.49 -1.79
C ALA A 805 -24.55 -44.82 -2.90
N LEU A 806 -24.26 -44.44 -4.15
CA LEU A 806 -25.10 -44.75 -5.31
C LEU A 806 -24.88 -46.15 -5.89
N PHE A 807 -23.84 -46.89 -5.50
CA PHE A 807 -23.61 -48.24 -6.04
C PHE A 807 -24.76 -49.19 -5.73
N LEU A 808 -25.27 -49.22 -4.51
CA LEU A 808 -26.37 -50.13 -4.14
C LEU A 808 -27.65 -49.90 -4.98
N PRO A 809 -28.22 -48.68 -5.06
CA PRO A 809 -29.38 -48.45 -5.91
C PRO A 809 -29.09 -48.66 -7.40
N CYS A 810 -27.88 -48.30 -7.87
CA CYS A 810 -27.45 -48.58 -9.24
C CYS A 810 -27.46 -50.08 -9.55
N ILE A 811 -26.87 -50.92 -8.68
CA ILE A 811 -26.81 -52.37 -8.87
C ILE A 811 -28.21 -52.95 -9.01
N ILE A 812 -29.16 -52.56 -8.16
CA ILE A 812 -30.54 -53.03 -8.20
C ILE A 812 -31.18 -52.69 -9.56
N VAL A 813 -31.06 -51.43 -9.99
CA VAL A 813 -31.62 -50.98 -11.27
C VAL A 813 -30.95 -51.68 -12.45
N CYS A 814 -29.61 -51.79 -12.44
CA CYS A 814 -28.83 -52.46 -13.49
C CYS A 814 -29.24 -53.93 -13.65
N VAL A 815 -29.39 -54.68 -12.56
CA VAL A 815 -29.76 -56.11 -12.64
C VAL A 815 -31.17 -56.29 -13.20
N ILE A 816 -32.14 -55.47 -12.78
CA ILE A 816 -33.51 -55.53 -13.31
C ILE A 816 -33.52 -55.12 -14.79
N LEU A 817 -32.83 -54.04 -15.13
CA LEU A 817 -32.80 -53.49 -16.49
C LEU A 817 -32.07 -54.41 -17.47
N ALA A 818 -30.96 -55.04 -17.05
CA ALA A 818 -30.26 -56.04 -17.84
C ALA A 818 -31.14 -57.25 -18.18
N SER A 819 -31.96 -57.72 -17.23
CA SER A 819 -32.95 -58.77 -17.48
C SER A 819 -34.01 -58.30 -18.49
N LEU A 820 -34.51 -57.07 -18.38
CA LEU A 820 -35.48 -56.50 -19.35
C LEU A 820 -34.89 -56.29 -20.75
N TYR A 821 -33.60 -55.96 -20.86
CA TYR A 821 -32.91 -55.80 -22.14
C TYR A 821 -32.67 -57.11 -22.89
N SER A 822 -32.68 -58.23 -22.17
CA SER A 822 -32.51 -59.58 -22.75
C SER A 822 -33.80 -60.25 -23.27
N LYS A 823 -34.96 -59.58 -23.17
CA LYS A 823 -36.25 -60.10 -23.65
C LYS A 823 -36.49 -59.77 -25.13
N SER A 824 -37.14 -60.70 -25.86
CA SER A 824 -37.53 -60.55 -27.27
C SER A 824 -39.01 -60.15 -27.42
N ASN A 825 -39.42 -59.67 -28.60
CA ASN A 825 -40.83 -59.32 -28.87
C ASN A 825 -41.71 -60.58 -28.94
N THR A 826 -42.91 -60.51 -28.38
CA THR A 826 -43.99 -61.48 -28.67
C THR A 826 -44.48 -61.25 -30.10
N TYR A 827 -44.44 -62.29 -30.92
CA TYR A 827 -44.99 -62.25 -32.28
C TYR A 827 -46.53 -62.13 -32.21
N LEU A 828 -47.09 -61.07 -32.79
CA LEU A 828 -48.50 -60.96 -33.18
C LEU A 828 -48.53 -60.86 -34.71
N GLY A 829 -48.37 -61.99 -35.39
CA GLY A 829 -48.70 -62.09 -36.81
C GLY A 829 -50.22 -62.21 -36.99
N PRO A 830 -50.76 -61.89 -38.18
CA PRO A 830 -52.18 -62.03 -38.46
C PRO A 830 -52.62 -63.48 -38.25
N LEU A 831 -53.76 -63.65 -37.58
CA LEU A 831 -54.50 -64.90 -37.51
C LEU A 831 -54.95 -65.26 -38.93
N ASP A 832 -54.26 -66.23 -39.56
CA ASP A 832 -54.96 -67.18 -40.42
C ASP A 832 -55.23 -68.43 -39.58
N THR A 833 -56.51 -68.62 -39.31
CA THR A 833 -57.10 -69.87 -38.84
C THR A 833 -56.83 -70.95 -39.88
N ASP A 834 -55.99 -71.94 -39.54
CA ASP A 834 -56.14 -73.37 -39.92
C ASP A 834 -54.83 -74.17 -39.73
N MET A 835 -54.16 -74.06 -38.57
CA MET A 835 -53.16 -75.08 -38.17
C MET A 835 -52.79 -75.02 -36.68
N TYR A 836 -53.78 -75.16 -35.79
CA TYR A 836 -53.54 -75.43 -34.38
C TYR A 836 -54.05 -76.84 -34.05
N ASP A 837 -53.13 -77.81 -34.04
CA ASP A 837 -53.15 -79.01 -33.19
C ASP A 837 -51.92 -79.88 -33.49
N ALA A 838 -50.77 -79.56 -32.88
CA ALA A 838 -49.65 -80.51 -32.79
C ALA A 838 -48.56 -80.18 -31.77
N TYR A 839 -48.44 -78.95 -31.24
CA TYR A 839 -47.27 -78.57 -30.41
C TYR A 839 -47.61 -77.81 -29.12
N GLY A 840 -48.80 -78.02 -28.57
CA GLY A 840 -49.19 -77.53 -27.26
C GLY A 840 -48.91 -78.54 -26.14
N ASP A 841 -47.71 -79.11 -26.05
CA ASP A 841 -47.21 -79.78 -24.83
C ASP A 841 -45.75 -80.22 -25.00
N ARG A 842 -44.81 -79.34 -24.64
CA ARG A 842 -43.49 -79.76 -24.16
C ARG A 842 -43.00 -78.84 -23.06
N ASP A 843 -43.19 -79.30 -21.83
CA ASP A 843 -42.31 -78.98 -20.73
C ASP A 843 -40.85 -79.19 -21.15
N ASN A 844 -40.00 -78.24 -20.75
CA ASN A 844 -38.57 -78.25 -21.00
C ASN A 844 -37.90 -79.41 -20.25
N ILE A 845 -37.64 -80.51 -20.93
CA ILE A 845 -36.66 -81.52 -20.51
C ILE A 845 -35.30 -81.16 -21.14
N PRO A 846 -34.21 -81.05 -20.37
CA PRO A 846 -32.87 -80.89 -20.93
C PRO A 846 -32.47 -82.19 -21.68
N LEU A 847 -32.03 -82.04 -22.92
CA LEU A 847 -31.40 -83.12 -23.69
C LEU A 847 -30.05 -83.48 -23.04
N ASN A 848 -30.07 -84.50 -22.18
CA ASN A 848 -28.99 -85.46 -22.08
C ASN A 848 -29.63 -86.84 -21.90
N VAL A 849 -29.53 -87.66 -22.93
CA VAL A 849 -29.99 -89.05 -22.93
C VAL A 849 -28.77 -89.95 -22.78
N HIS A 850 -28.72 -90.71 -21.69
CA HIS A 850 -28.44 -92.14 -21.76
C HIS A 850 -29.21 -92.89 -20.65
N ASP A 851 -30.13 -93.72 -21.14
CA ASP A 851 -30.77 -94.92 -20.61
C ASP A 851 -31.45 -94.97 -19.22
N LYS A 852 -32.78 -95.15 -19.30
CA LYS A 852 -33.72 -95.50 -18.23
C LYS A 852 -33.66 -96.99 -17.90
N LYS A 853 -33.98 -97.36 -16.66
CA LYS A 853 -35.06 -98.34 -16.36
C LYS A 853 -35.67 -98.14 -14.95
N TYR A 854 -36.98 -97.84 -14.96
CA TYR A 854 -38.09 -98.08 -14.00
C TYR A 854 -37.88 -97.88 -12.49
N GLY A 855 -38.78 -97.27 -11.69
CA GLY A 855 -40.15 -96.80 -11.86
C GLY A 855 -40.72 -96.39 -10.48
N GLY A 856 -41.86 -95.70 -10.44
CA GLY A 856 -42.63 -95.45 -9.21
C GLY A 856 -42.97 -93.98 -8.96
N GLY A 857 -44.26 -93.62 -9.09
CA GLY A 857 -44.78 -92.28 -8.82
C GLY A 857 -45.40 -92.12 -7.42
N GLY A 858 -45.82 -90.89 -7.11
CA GLY A 858 -46.90 -90.63 -6.13
C GLY A 858 -46.67 -89.58 -5.03
N HIS A 859 -46.95 -88.32 -5.36
CA HIS A 859 -47.64 -87.26 -4.60
C HIS A 859 -47.47 -87.00 -3.08
N HIS A 860 -47.23 -85.72 -2.76
CA HIS A 860 -47.90 -85.00 -1.67
C HIS A 860 -48.56 -83.71 -2.23
N ARG A 861 -49.88 -83.54 -2.03
CA ARG A 861 -50.60 -82.26 -2.11
C ARG A 861 -51.46 -82.12 -0.86
N SER A 862 -51.47 -80.90 -0.32
CA SER A 862 -52.17 -80.47 0.89
C SER A 862 -53.56 -79.90 0.56
N MET A 863 -54.53 -80.35 1.38
CA MET A 863 -55.75 -79.71 1.88
C MET A 863 -56.67 -78.85 1.00
N GLY A 864 -57.96 -79.19 1.09
CA GLY A 864 -59.03 -78.20 1.20
C GLY A 864 -60.44 -78.71 0.85
N GLY A 865 -61.21 -79.14 1.86
CA GLY A 865 -62.66 -78.90 1.90
C GLY A 865 -63.64 -80.08 1.78
N GLN A 866 -64.38 -80.27 2.88
CA GLN A 866 -65.76 -80.75 3.02
C GLN A 866 -66.10 -82.25 3.13
N GLN A 867 -66.61 -82.54 4.34
CA GLN A 867 -67.38 -83.66 4.88
C GLN A 867 -68.28 -84.44 3.90
N ALA A 868 -68.24 -85.78 3.98
CA ALA A 868 -69.37 -86.62 4.39
C ALA A 868 -69.03 -88.13 4.32
N LEU A 869 -69.31 -88.82 5.44
CA LEU A 869 -69.79 -90.20 5.59
C LEU A 869 -68.95 -91.44 5.19
N GLN A 870 -68.71 -92.24 6.25
CA GLN A 870 -69.04 -93.67 6.40
C GLN A 870 -68.06 -94.76 5.88
N GLU A 871 -67.54 -95.53 6.87
CA GLU A 871 -67.26 -96.99 6.84
C GLU A 871 -66.17 -97.51 5.86
N SER A 872 -65.36 -98.54 6.11
CA SER A 872 -65.26 -99.59 7.13
C SER A 872 -64.19 -100.58 6.62
N TYR A 873 -63.33 -101.13 7.51
CA TYR A 873 -62.67 -102.46 7.42
C TYR A 873 -61.61 -102.67 6.32
N ASP A 874 -60.55 -103.49 6.46
CA ASP A 874 -59.94 -104.25 7.55
C ASP A 874 -58.64 -104.89 6.98
N ASN A 875 -57.69 -105.23 7.87
CA ASN A 875 -56.80 -106.41 7.82
C ASN A 875 -55.83 -106.61 6.61
N GLN A 876 -54.66 -107.24 6.72
CA GLN A 876 -53.98 -108.01 7.76
C GLN A 876 -52.53 -108.27 7.29
N ASN A 877 -51.63 -108.49 8.27
CA ASN A 877 -50.54 -109.48 8.33
C ASN A 877 -49.64 -109.72 7.09
N GLY A 878 -48.32 -109.85 7.20
CA GLY A 878 -47.47 -110.02 8.36
C GLY A 878 -46.15 -110.69 7.95
N TYR A 879 -45.20 -110.67 8.89
CA TYR A 879 -44.12 -111.64 9.14
C TYR A 879 -42.84 -111.72 8.28
N ASP A 880 -41.73 -111.60 9.05
CA ASP A 880 -40.37 -112.20 9.02
C ASP A 880 -39.47 -112.02 7.79
N GLY A 881 -38.23 -111.55 7.94
CA GLY A 881 -37.09 -112.16 8.66
C GLY A 881 -36.13 -112.71 7.58
N ASP A 882 -34.79 -112.78 7.66
CA ASP A 882 -33.79 -112.64 8.71
C ASP A 882 -32.40 -112.89 8.03
N TYR A 883 -31.27 -112.53 8.68
CA TYR A 883 -29.85 -112.95 8.44
C TYR A 883 -29.14 -112.65 7.09
N SER A 884 -28.00 -111.93 6.98
CA SER A 884 -26.61 -112.07 7.52
C SER A 884 -25.62 -112.80 6.59
N GLY A 885 -24.44 -112.18 6.35
CA GLY A 885 -23.14 -112.90 6.38
C GLY A 885 -22.26 -112.95 5.10
N GLY A 886 -21.08 -112.30 5.16
CA GLY A 886 -19.77 -112.97 5.05
C GLY A 886 -19.05 -113.14 3.69
N GLY A 887 -18.06 -112.28 3.41
CA GLY A 887 -16.61 -112.57 3.37
C GLY A 887 -15.91 -113.44 2.30
N VAL A 888 -14.70 -112.97 1.91
CA VAL A 888 -13.50 -113.69 1.37
C VAL A 888 -13.50 -113.98 -0.16
N GLY A 889 -12.44 -113.82 -0.96
CA GLY A 889 -11.00 -113.59 -0.76
C GLY A 889 -10.22 -113.37 -2.08
N SER A 890 -8.89 -113.35 -1.95
CA SER A 890 -7.83 -112.83 -2.83
C SER A 890 -7.28 -113.80 -3.91
N SER A 891 -6.64 -113.26 -4.97
CA SER A 891 -5.37 -113.68 -5.64
C SER A 891 -5.41 -113.45 -7.17
N GLY A 892 -4.41 -112.80 -7.77
CA GLY A 892 -3.24 -113.46 -8.37
C GLY A 892 -2.61 -112.59 -9.48
N ALA A 893 -1.29 -112.66 -9.63
CA ALA A 893 -0.43 -111.81 -10.47
C ALA A 893 0.02 -112.49 -11.78
N GLY A 894 0.53 -111.70 -12.74
CA GLY A 894 1.61 -112.17 -13.63
C GLY A 894 1.68 -111.62 -15.09
N HIS A 895 2.88 -111.12 -15.44
CA HIS A 895 3.59 -111.16 -16.74
C HIS A 895 3.48 -110.00 -17.77
N GLY A 896 4.62 -109.33 -18.02
CA GLY A 896 5.04 -108.74 -19.31
C GLY A 896 5.90 -109.75 -20.12
N PRO A 897 6.67 -109.41 -21.21
CA PRO A 897 7.41 -108.14 -21.45
C PRO A 897 7.65 -107.66 -22.92
N SER A 898 8.42 -106.55 -23.07
CA SER A 898 9.34 -106.13 -24.17
C SER A 898 8.77 -105.48 -25.47
N GLY A 899 9.36 -104.44 -26.10
CA GLY A 899 10.58 -103.66 -25.83
C GLY A 899 10.84 -102.49 -26.85
N ARG A 900 11.69 -101.52 -26.43
CA ARG A 900 12.69 -100.60 -27.10
C ARG A 900 12.48 -100.17 -28.57
N GLY A 901 12.81 -98.98 -29.08
CA GLY A 901 13.68 -97.82 -28.73
C GLY A 901 13.98 -97.09 -30.08
N ARG A 902 14.15 -95.77 -30.24
CA ARG A 902 15.40 -94.98 -30.07
C ARG A 902 15.19 -93.55 -30.68
N ARG A 903 15.83 -92.57 -30.04
CA ARG A 903 16.20 -91.17 -30.46
C ARG A 903 17.41 -91.20 -31.46
N PRO A 904 17.94 -90.10 -32.09
CA PRO A 904 18.34 -88.80 -31.45
C PRO A 904 18.41 -87.49 -32.34
N MET A 905 18.44 -86.29 -31.72
CA MET A 905 19.51 -85.24 -31.61
C MET A 905 19.67 -84.20 -32.75
N THR A 906 19.44 -82.89 -32.51
CA THR A 906 20.38 -81.71 -32.41
C THR A 906 21.13 -81.33 -33.71
N GLY A 907 21.32 -80.09 -34.18
CA GLY A 907 21.08 -78.71 -33.69
C GLY A 907 21.56 -77.66 -34.74
N GLU A 908 21.68 -76.39 -34.30
CA GLU A 908 22.36 -75.21 -34.90
C GLU A 908 21.77 -74.39 -36.08
N GLY A 909 21.70 -73.06 -35.88
CA GLY A 909 22.37 -72.10 -36.79
C GLY A 909 21.53 -71.08 -37.62
N SER A 910 21.58 -69.81 -37.21
CA SER A 910 21.79 -68.61 -38.06
C SER A 910 20.73 -68.08 -39.07
N ARG A 911 20.17 -66.90 -38.72
CA ARG A 911 20.26 -65.59 -39.44
C ARG A 911 19.62 -65.39 -40.85
N TYR A 912 18.69 -64.42 -40.88
CA TYR A 912 18.37 -63.42 -41.92
C TYR A 912 17.65 -63.77 -43.25
N ARG A 913 16.51 -63.06 -43.41
CA ARG A 913 15.96 -62.32 -44.58
C ARG A 913 15.32 -63.02 -45.79
N ASP A 914 14.07 -62.58 -45.99
CA ASP A 914 13.44 -62.02 -47.20
C ASP A 914 13.09 -62.89 -48.43
N THR A 915 11.82 -62.71 -48.80
CA THR A 915 11.24 -62.63 -50.16
C THR A 915 10.97 -63.90 -50.98
N ALA A 916 9.66 -64.16 -51.13
CA ALA A 916 8.89 -64.31 -52.37
C ALA A 916 9.40 -65.27 -53.48
N ALA A 917 8.55 -66.27 -53.81
CA ALA A 917 7.90 -66.38 -55.13
C ALA A 917 7.01 -67.64 -55.23
N THR A 918 5.74 -67.42 -55.60
CA THR A 918 4.75 -68.41 -56.11
C THR A 918 5.15 -68.94 -57.51
N PRO A 919 4.47 -69.94 -58.16
CA PRO A 919 3.26 -69.62 -58.95
C PRO A 919 2.27 -70.77 -59.35
N LYS A 920 1.17 -70.36 -60.02
CA LYS A 920 0.28 -71.06 -61.03
C LYS A 920 -0.96 -71.85 -60.49
N HIS A 921 -2.20 -71.73 -61.03
CA HIS A 921 -2.73 -71.04 -62.23
C HIS A 921 -4.29 -71.03 -62.38
N TRP A 922 -4.81 -69.97 -63.06
CA TRP A 922 -5.98 -69.83 -63.99
C TRP A 922 -7.43 -70.15 -63.49
N ASP A 923 -8.54 -69.54 -63.90
CA ASP A 923 -8.90 -68.44 -64.84
C ASP A 923 -10.40 -68.13 -64.66
N PHE A 924 -10.86 -66.88 -64.87
CA PHE A 924 -12.11 -66.56 -65.60
C PHE A 924 -12.01 -65.13 -66.19
N PRO A 925 -12.65 -64.86 -67.35
CA PRO A 925 -12.10 -64.01 -68.40
C PRO A 925 -12.73 -62.60 -68.50
N ALA A 926 -12.04 -61.78 -69.32
CA ALA A 926 -12.40 -60.50 -69.91
C ALA A 926 -12.42 -59.29 -68.96
N GLY A 927 -11.57 -58.27 -69.09
CA GLY A 927 -10.65 -57.93 -70.16
C GLY A 927 -10.70 -56.43 -70.47
N GLY A 928 -9.98 -55.63 -69.67
CA GLY A 928 -9.33 -54.40 -70.13
C GLY A 928 -10.09 -53.05 -70.10
N PRO A 929 -9.35 -51.92 -70.10
CA PRO A 929 -9.75 -50.56 -69.64
C PRO A 929 -9.93 -49.57 -70.84
N PRO A 930 -9.90 -48.21 -70.73
CA PRO A 930 -10.11 -47.22 -69.65
C PRO A 930 -11.12 -46.09 -70.03
N HIS A 931 -11.29 -45.09 -69.14
CA HIS A 931 -11.54 -43.64 -69.37
C HIS A 931 -12.81 -42.95 -68.83
N TYR A 932 -12.54 -41.72 -68.35
CA TYR A 932 -13.38 -40.63 -67.85
C TYR A 932 -14.57 -40.25 -68.74
N ARG A 933 -15.71 -39.88 -68.11
CA ARG A 933 -16.52 -38.69 -68.45
C ARG A 933 -17.51 -38.30 -67.33
N SER A 934 -17.70 -36.99 -67.22
CA SER A 934 -18.48 -36.19 -66.25
C SER A 934 -19.98 -36.53 -66.15
N PRO A 935 -20.66 -36.10 -65.06
CA PRO A 935 -22.09 -36.31 -64.86
C PRO A 935 -22.94 -35.17 -65.48
N PRO A 936 -24.24 -35.40 -65.71
CA PRO A 936 -25.24 -34.34 -65.65
C PRO A 936 -26.36 -34.63 -64.62
N PRO A 937 -27.15 -33.60 -64.25
CA PRO A 937 -27.47 -33.32 -62.85
C PRO A 937 -28.98 -33.33 -62.53
N GLY A 938 -29.28 -33.17 -61.23
CA GLY A 938 -30.42 -32.35 -60.79
C GLY A 938 -31.52 -33.08 -60.04
N ALA A 939 -31.56 -32.88 -58.71
CA ALA A 939 -32.67 -32.20 -58.05
C ALA A 939 -32.24 -31.83 -56.62
N GLU A 940 -32.09 -30.52 -56.42
CA GLU A 940 -31.92 -29.83 -55.14
C GLU A 940 -33.08 -30.12 -54.19
N TYR A 941 -32.84 -30.07 -52.89
CA TYR A 941 -33.76 -29.40 -51.98
C TYR A 941 -33.00 -28.78 -50.80
N GLU A 942 -32.92 -27.46 -50.84
CA GLU A 942 -32.53 -26.58 -49.73
C GLU A 942 -33.60 -26.54 -48.62
N ARG A 943 -33.15 -26.10 -47.44
CA ARG A 943 -33.90 -25.91 -46.18
C ARG A 943 -35.09 -24.94 -46.30
N PRO A 944 -35.96 -24.95 -45.27
CA PRO A 944 -36.30 -23.67 -44.60
C PRO A 944 -36.20 -23.69 -43.05
N PRO A 945 -36.09 -22.51 -42.39
CA PRO A 945 -35.98 -22.31 -40.93
C PRO A 945 -37.37 -22.05 -40.26
N PRO A 946 -37.45 -21.79 -38.93
CA PRO A 946 -38.63 -22.09 -38.09
C PRO A 946 -39.52 -20.87 -37.77
N TYR A 947 -40.83 -21.07 -37.54
CA TYR A 947 -41.73 -20.15 -36.80
C TYR A 947 -42.89 -20.94 -36.16
N TYR A 948 -43.04 -20.93 -34.84
CA TYR A 948 -43.78 -19.99 -33.97
C TYR A 948 -45.30 -20.26 -33.91
N TYR A 949 -45.78 -20.59 -32.72
CA TYR A 949 -47.18 -20.87 -32.38
C TYR A 949 -47.73 -19.67 -31.57
N PRO A 950 -48.87 -19.07 -31.93
CA PRO A 950 -49.61 -18.24 -31.00
C PRO A 950 -50.88 -18.97 -30.51
N GLY A 951 -51.07 -18.98 -29.19
CA GLY A 951 -52.33 -19.35 -28.54
C GLY A 951 -53.41 -18.26 -28.68
N PRO A 952 -54.64 -18.53 -28.19
CA PRO A 952 -55.85 -17.83 -28.59
C PRO A 952 -56.10 -16.54 -27.78
N GLY A 953 -56.83 -15.59 -28.36
CA GLY A 953 -57.26 -14.36 -27.70
C GLY A 953 -58.40 -13.66 -28.45
N ASP A 954 -59.52 -13.50 -27.76
CA ASP A 954 -60.87 -13.18 -28.20
C ASP A 954 -61.13 -11.81 -28.85
N GLN A 955 -62.28 -11.76 -29.54
CA GLN A 955 -63.03 -10.54 -29.87
C GLN A 955 -63.92 -10.10 -28.69
N LYS A 956 -63.91 -8.78 -28.46
CA LYS A 956 -64.71 -7.91 -27.56
C LYS A 956 -64.17 -7.63 -26.17
#